data_AF-A0A1B7LL83-F1
#
_entry.id   AF-A0A1B7LL83-F1
#
_cell.length_a   1.000
_cell.length_b   1.000
_cell.length_c   1.000
_cell.angle_alpha   90.00
_cell.angle_beta   90.00
_cell.angle_gamma   90.00
#
_symmetry.space_group_name_H-M   'P 1'
#
loop_
_entity.id
_entity.type
_entity.pdbx_description
1 polymer ?
#
loop_
_entity_poly.entity_id
_entity_poly.type
_entity_poly.pdbx_seq_one_letter_code
_entity_poly.pdbx_strand_id
1 'polypeptide(L)'
;MKKIFKLLLFFLCTFSHVLFYSYEVLTKEIKYEMRGAILSLDEFDFYLDEFDLVKFKNYITTSYDEFKNNGFNTVFIDLSKFIDLHITEKFNNREENMLNFIVKEGLKRCLDIHASFFDFSLKNIENENIEAYLTALPEKSFIKNNREWIVKFNDKYYLDPGVHEVRDYFINLIVNLSNKFKFDGVYLNDTIYPENINRYVFNDSYSYAKYNEDKLSKDSWRRQNINDFMKILGEKFKSYKNELKFGVGVNYIWRTIHNDSNGLNYDGYSDYDRGSFDSLNISKMGYVNYIVVKIDDSIVEEDNIKDIISWWEKKLRIHLVDVFVQGNKNILNILNEVRDNFFINGFVLKEFENNNEIKHLLSEKALIPRFKSFDSYYTATNVEVTPKIVGENIEFSVLDEGFENTKSFVVYKFPYDDLNFENGKYIEDILPSGGKLTKLNVKKDNGVYAVTKLNYNSIESKIVSAFILNDDFGLIEEKFLVDKPRVINDEIQFMVNSYSKNNEIKFLLERDGEFLLESEFGNENLYSFIPEKEGIYKLNVFISKDKDRENILKSYLNFEVKNEYVVVLDAGHGGEELGAKSFDGILEKDINLSICNYISELLGNVEKVKVKNTRVNDIKIDLSDRVKLCSFLGGDIFLSIHQNAFDNEKVNGIETYYYLKENFSKELCEFIQKNLISETNAFDRGIKNSNFVVLRENIVPSTLIECGFITNNEELKNLINEEYQKNISQAIFKSIISFLDIKDI
;
A
#
# COMPACT_ATOMS: atom_id res chain seq x y z
N MET A 1 0.08 42.04 -42.95
CA MET A 1 -0.66 40.83 -42.51
C MET A 1 0.16 39.54 -42.59
N LYS A 2 0.70 39.09 -43.74
CA LYS A 2 1.47 37.82 -43.83
C LYS A 2 2.76 37.74 -42.98
N LYS A 3 3.41 38.87 -42.63
CA LYS A 3 4.60 38.90 -41.75
C LYS A 3 4.27 38.83 -40.25
N ILE A 4 3.08 39.31 -39.84
CA ILE A 4 2.61 39.22 -38.45
C ILE A 4 2.11 37.80 -38.16
N PHE A 5 1.47 37.16 -39.14
CA PHE A 5 1.04 35.77 -39.05
C PHE A 5 2.21 34.78 -38.94
N LYS A 6 3.34 35.04 -39.63
CA LYS A 6 4.56 34.23 -39.48
C LYS A 6 5.31 34.48 -38.17
N LEU A 7 5.22 35.68 -37.58
CA LEU A 7 5.81 35.96 -36.27
C LEU A 7 5.00 35.31 -35.14
N LEU A 8 3.66 35.28 -35.25
CA LEU A 8 2.80 34.54 -34.33
C LEU A 8 3.02 33.03 -34.44
N LEU A 9 3.14 32.48 -35.66
CA LEU A 9 3.41 31.06 -35.86
C LEU A 9 4.79 30.65 -35.33
N PHE A 10 5.79 31.52 -35.43
CA PHE A 10 7.14 31.26 -34.89
C PHE A 10 7.16 31.32 -33.36
N PHE A 11 6.38 32.21 -32.73
CA PHE A 11 6.18 32.24 -31.27
C PHE A 11 5.36 31.05 -30.75
N LEU A 12 4.36 30.60 -31.50
CA LEU A 12 3.58 29.39 -31.21
C LEU A 12 4.44 28.11 -31.33
N CYS A 13 5.34 28.04 -32.31
CA CYS A 13 6.25 26.91 -32.47
C CYS A 13 7.39 26.89 -31.42
N THR A 14 7.92 28.03 -30.97
CA THR A 14 8.97 28.03 -29.94
C THR A 14 8.46 27.78 -28.52
N PHE A 15 7.18 28.06 -28.23
CA PHE A 15 6.54 27.63 -26.97
C PHE A 15 6.08 26.15 -26.99
N SER A 16 5.76 25.62 -28.18
CA SER A 16 5.38 24.20 -28.33
C SER A 16 6.52 23.23 -27.97
N HIS A 17 7.79 23.63 -28.13
CA HIS A 17 8.93 22.78 -27.77
C HIS A 17 9.16 22.67 -26.26
N VAL A 18 8.63 23.58 -25.45
CA VAL A 18 8.67 23.47 -23.98
C VAL A 18 7.53 22.57 -23.47
N LEU A 19 6.43 22.48 -24.22
CA LEU A 19 5.28 21.62 -23.90
C LEU A 19 5.44 20.17 -24.38
N PHE A 20 6.25 19.91 -25.40
CA PHE A 20 6.48 18.56 -25.94
C PHE A 20 7.22 17.61 -24.99
N TYR A 21 7.95 18.14 -24.00
CA TYR A 21 8.66 17.33 -22.99
C TYR A 21 7.72 16.74 -21.92
N SER A 22 6.45 17.13 -21.90
CA SER A 22 5.52 16.79 -20.81
C SER A 22 4.94 15.37 -20.86
N TYR A 23 5.21 14.58 -21.92
CA TYR A 23 4.58 13.25 -22.08
C TYR A 23 5.50 12.02 -21.91
N GLU A 24 6.83 12.11 -22.06
CA GLU A 24 7.69 11.01 -21.57
C GLU A 24 7.67 10.90 -20.02
N VAL A 25 7.15 11.95 -19.37
CA VAL A 25 7.10 12.19 -17.92
C VAL A 25 5.95 11.42 -17.23
N LEU A 26 4.95 10.91 -17.96
CA LEU A 26 3.83 10.15 -17.36
C LEU A 26 4.17 8.72 -16.90
N THR A 27 5.45 8.40 -16.75
CA THR A 27 5.93 7.07 -16.33
C THR A 27 6.82 7.08 -15.09
N LYS A 28 7.05 8.23 -14.45
CA LYS A 28 7.89 8.28 -13.24
C LYS A 28 7.06 8.41 -11.96
N GLU A 29 7.51 7.67 -10.96
CA GLU A 29 6.80 7.38 -9.73
C GLU A 29 6.78 8.59 -8.78
N ILE A 30 5.64 8.79 -8.11
CA ILE A 30 5.49 9.69 -6.94
C ILE A 30 6.58 9.35 -5.91
N LYS A 31 7.31 10.34 -5.39
CA LYS A 31 8.28 10.10 -4.31
C LYS A 31 7.60 9.79 -2.97
N TYR A 32 7.40 8.50 -2.80
CA TYR A 32 7.14 7.77 -1.58
C TYR A 32 8.43 7.68 -0.75
N GLU A 33 8.48 8.33 0.42
CA GLU A 33 9.68 8.38 1.26
C GLU A 33 9.34 8.20 2.73
N MET A 34 9.91 7.17 3.35
CA MET A 34 9.80 6.95 4.78
C MET A 34 10.65 8.00 5.48
N ARG A 35 10.04 8.76 6.37
CA ARG A 35 10.74 9.74 7.20
C ARG A 35 10.41 9.43 8.64
N GLY A 36 11.19 8.50 9.18
CA GLY A 36 11.06 7.99 10.53
C GLY A 36 11.79 8.87 11.54
N ALA A 37 11.20 9.06 12.72
CA ALA A 37 11.89 9.52 13.91
C ALA A 37 11.70 8.52 15.05
N ILE A 38 12.75 8.25 15.82
CA ILE A 38 12.65 7.42 17.03
C ILE A 38 12.20 8.29 18.21
N LEU A 39 11.18 7.84 18.92
CA LEU A 39 10.70 8.45 20.17
C LEU A 39 10.92 7.48 21.33
N SER A 40 11.89 7.80 22.20
CA SER A 40 12.13 7.06 23.44
C SER A 40 11.15 7.47 24.54
N LEU A 41 10.80 6.52 25.42
CA LEU A 41 10.02 6.75 26.63
C LEU A 41 10.88 6.58 27.90
N ASP A 42 12.20 6.74 27.77
CA ASP A 42 13.14 6.47 28.85
C ASP A 42 12.96 7.39 30.07
N GLU A 43 12.52 8.63 29.85
CA GLU A 43 12.27 9.59 30.94
C GLU A 43 11.06 9.26 31.83
N PHE A 44 10.22 8.30 31.40
CA PHE A 44 9.02 7.89 32.12
C PHE A 44 9.25 6.60 32.88
N ASP A 45 9.03 6.64 34.19
CA ASP A 45 8.98 5.45 35.02
C ASP A 45 7.52 4.97 35.16
N PHE A 46 7.17 3.96 34.38
CA PHE A 46 5.82 3.38 34.38
C PHE A 46 5.53 2.50 35.60
N TYR A 47 6.52 2.21 36.45
CA TYR A 47 6.34 1.37 37.64
C TYR A 47 5.81 2.14 38.85
N LEU A 48 5.79 3.47 38.78
CA LEU A 48 5.24 4.33 39.82
C LEU A 48 3.71 4.22 39.88
N ASP A 49 3.19 4.10 41.10
CA ASP A 49 1.74 4.16 41.35
C ASP A 49 1.20 5.56 41.00
N GLU A 50 1.91 6.62 41.41
CA GLU A 50 1.63 8.02 41.06
C GLU A 50 2.36 8.42 39.75
N PHE A 51 1.84 7.94 38.61
CA PHE A 51 2.36 8.29 37.28
C PHE A 51 1.77 9.62 36.77
N ASP A 52 2.63 10.55 36.33
CA ASP A 52 2.21 11.83 35.75
C ASP A 52 1.70 11.67 34.30
N LEU A 53 0.41 11.32 34.18
CA LEU A 53 -0.27 11.20 32.89
C LEU A 53 -0.34 12.52 32.10
N VAL A 54 -0.29 13.68 32.76
CA VAL A 54 -0.36 14.98 32.10
C VAL A 54 0.97 15.26 31.42
N LYS A 55 2.10 15.08 32.13
CA LYS A 55 3.44 15.17 31.57
C LYS A 55 3.61 14.23 30.38
N PHE A 56 3.20 12.96 30.52
CA PHE A 56 3.27 11.99 29.44
C PHE A 56 2.49 12.41 28.19
N LYS A 57 1.23 12.83 28.36
CA LYS A 57 0.39 13.26 27.22
C LYS A 57 0.99 14.48 26.52
N ASN A 58 1.46 15.46 27.30
CA ASN A 58 2.09 16.67 26.76
C ASN A 58 3.38 16.34 26.01
N TYR A 59 4.20 15.42 26.51
CA TYR A 59 5.40 14.96 25.82
C TYR A 59 5.06 14.36 24.46
N ILE A 60 4.15 13.37 24.41
CA ILE A 60 3.72 12.73 23.16
C ILE A 60 3.19 13.77 22.15
N THR A 61 2.29 14.66 22.56
CA THR A 61 1.71 15.64 21.64
C THR A 61 2.75 16.62 21.13
N THR A 62 3.64 17.11 22.00
CA THR A 62 4.67 18.08 21.63
C THR A 62 5.68 17.45 20.67
N SER A 63 6.18 16.24 20.96
CA SER A 63 7.10 15.53 20.08
C SER A 63 6.48 15.24 18.72
N TYR A 64 5.21 14.84 18.67
CA TYR A 64 4.54 14.58 17.39
C TYR A 64 4.31 15.86 16.59
N ASP A 65 3.97 16.97 17.25
CA ASP A 65 3.90 18.29 16.60
C ASP A 65 5.26 18.69 16.03
N GLU A 66 6.35 18.49 16.78
CA GLU A 66 7.70 18.75 16.31
C GLU A 66 8.09 17.89 15.10
N PHE A 67 7.86 16.58 15.16
CA PHE A 67 8.13 15.67 14.04
C PHE A 67 7.32 16.08 12.80
N LYS A 68 6.01 16.33 12.95
CA LYS A 68 5.17 16.70 11.82
C LYS A 68 5.61 18.03 11.20
N ASN A 69 5.94 19.03 12.01
CA ASN A 69 6.40 20.35 11.55
C ASN A 69 7.78 20.32 10.89
N ASN A 70 8.56 19.27 11.11
CA ASN A 70 9.87 19.05 10.48
C ASN A 70 9.82 18.03 9.34
N GLY A 71 8.63 17.70 8.83
CA GLY A 71 8.46 16.91 7.62
C GLY A 71 8.57 15.39 7.80
N PHE A 72 8.55 14.90 9.05
CA PHE A 72 8.45 13.48 9.35
C PHE A 72 7.03 12.96 9.12
N ASN A 73 6.94 11.71 8.68
CA ASN A 73 5.66 11.03 8.42
C ASN A 73 5.50 9.74 9.23
N THR A 74 6.54 9.27 9.92
CA THR A 74 6.50 8.04 10.71
C THR A 74 7.23 8.21 12.04
N VAL A 75 6.69 7.61 13.10
CA VAL A 75 7.30 7.57 14.42
C VAL A 75 7.51 6.14 14.85
N PHE A 76 8.76 5.82 15.20
CA PHE A 76 9.14 4.58 15.84
C PHE A 76 9.12 4.82 17.36
N ILE A 77 8.09 4.34 18.04
CA ILE A 77 7.95 4.55 19.48
C ILE A 77 8.43 3.33 20.25
N ASP A 78 9.38 3.51 21.16
CA ASP A 78 9.89 2.41 21.98
C ASP A 78 8.87 1.99 23.06
N LEU A 79 8.33 0.78 22.91
CA LEU A 79 7.36 0.18 23.82
C LEU A 79 7.96 -0.93 24.70
N SER A 80 9.29 -1.06 24.77
CA SER A 80 9.93 -2.17 25.48
C SER A 80 9.62 -2.20 26.98
N LYS A 81 9.46 -1.02 27.60
CA LYS A 81 9.01 -0.93 28.99
C LYS A 81 7.61 -1.52 29.20
N PHE A 82 6.75 -1.52 28.19
CA PHE A 82 5.43 -2.18 28.28
C PHE A 82 5.54 -3.70 28.24
N ILE A 83 6.55 -4.27 27.57
CA ILE A 83 6.83 -5.71 27.65
C ILE A 83 7.18 -6.09 29.09
N ASP A 84 8.06 -5.33 29.73
CA ASP A 84 8.42 -5.59 31.13
C ASP A 84 7.21 -5.43 32.07
N LEU A 85 6.30 -4.47 31.81
CA LEU A 85 5.04 -4.36 32.56
C LEU A 85 4.15 -5.61 32.39
N HIS A 86 4.16 -6.26 31.23
CA HIS A 86 3.46 -7.53 31.03
C HIS A 86 4.13 -8.67 31.79
N ILE A 87 5.46 -8.77 31.74
CA ILE A 87 6.24 -9.80 32.46
C ILE A 87 6.02 -9.67 33.98
N THR A 88 5.95 -8.43 34.47
CA THR A 88 5.71 -8.10 35.88
C THR A 88 4.22 -8.06 36.26
N GLU A 89 3.30 -8.33 35.32
CA GLU A 89 1.83 -8.30 35.51
C GLU A 89 1.30 -6.96 36.03
N LYS A 90 2.01 -5.86 35.73
CA LYS A 90 1.64 -4.48 36.05
C LYS A 90 0.90 -3.78 34.92
N PHE A 91 0.92 -4.34 33.70
CA PHE A 91 0.16 -3.80 32.57
C PHE A 91 -1.35 -3.87 32.85
N ASN A 92 -2.01 -2.71 32.92
CA ASN A 92 -3.43 -2.60 33.24
C ASN A 92 -4.13 -1.53 32.39
N ASN A 93 -5.36 -1.17 32.76
CA ASN A 93 -6.17 -0.17 32.05
C ASN A 93 -5.46 1.18 31.85
N ARG A 94 -4.56 1.59 32.75
CA ARG A 94 -3.77 2.82 32.61
C ARG A 94 -2.87 2.74 31.38
N GLU A 95 -2.05 1.69 31.28
CA GLU A 95 -1.13 1.45 30.17
C GLU A 95 -1.89 1.26 28.84
N GLU A 96 -3.03 0.57 28.88
CA GLU A 96 -3.89 0.43 27.70
C GLU A 96 -4.41 1.78 27.19
N ASN A 97 -4.81 2.67 28.09
CA ASN A 97 -5.25 4.02 27.74
C ASN A 97 -4.09 4.86 27.17
N MET A 98 -2.87 4.64 27.63
CA MET A 98 -1.67 5.33 27.13
C MET A 98 -1.31 4.87 25.71
N LEU A 99 -1.34 3.56 25.43
CA LEU A 99 -1.12 3.04 24.08
C LEU A 99 -2.22 3.50 23.10
N ASN A 100 -3.48 3.53 23.54
CA ASN A 100 -4.56 4.10 22.75
C ASN A 100 -4.38 5.60 22.48
N PHE A 101 -3.84 6.35 23.46
CA PHE A 101 -3.54 7.76 23.30
C PHE A 101 -2.44 7.99 22.26
N ILE A 102 -1.32 7.25 22.36
CA ILE A 102 -0.22 7.27 21.38
C ILE A 102 -0.75 7.10 19.95
N VAL A 103 -1.50 6.03 19.69
CA VAL A 103 -2.03 5.73 18.35
C VAL A 103 -2.98 6.84 17.86
N LYS A 104 -3.88 7.32 18.74
CA LYS A 104 -4.84 8.38 18.37
C LYS A 104 -4.16 9.70 18.05
N GLU A 105 -3.13 10.09 18.80
CA GLU A 105 -2.41 11.35 18.54
C GLU A 105 -1.55 11.27 17.27
N GLY A 106 -1.02 10.10 16.92
CA GLY A 106 -0.34 9.85 15.65
C GLY A 106 -1.28 10.02 14.47
N LEU A 107 -2.44 9.36 14.52
CA LEU A 107 -3.46 9.45 13.48
C LEU A 107 -3.92 10.90 13.26
N LYS A 108 -4.17 11.68 14.32
CA LYS A 108 -4.56 13.10 14.21
C LYS A 108 -3.56 13.96 13.44
N ARG A 109 -2.30 13.55 13.39
CA ARG A 109 -1.20 14.28 12.72
C ARG A 109 -0.75 13.60 11.42
N CYS A 110 -1.45 12.54 11.01
CA CYS A 110 -1.06 11.71 9.87
C CYS A 110 0.40 11.22 9.99
N LEU A 111 0.71 10.64 11.15
CA LEU A 111 1.98 9.96 11.41
C LEU A 111 1.71 8.46 11.52
N ASP A 112 2.47 7.63 10.80
CA ASP A 112 2.46 6.19 11.04
C ASP A 112 3.14 5.90 12.37
N ILE A 113 2.48 5.11 13.20
CA ILE A 113 3.00 4.68 14.50
C ILE A 113 3.52 3.26 14.36
N HIS A 114 4.84 3.14 14.37
CA HIS A 114 5.53 1.87 14.39
C HIS A 114 5.88 1.54 15.84
N ALA A 115 5.22 0.54 16.40
CA ALA A 115 5.52 0.00 17.72
C ALA A 115 6.88 -0.67 17.68
N SER A 116 7.87 -0.02 18.30
CA SER A 116 9.22 -0.54 18.39
C SER A 116 9.36 -1.40 19.64
N PHE A 117 9.81 -2.63 19.48
CA PHE A 117 10.16 -3.53 20.57
C PHE A 117 11.66 -3.84 20.52
N PHE A 118 12.28 -3.93 21.69
CA PHE A 118 13.69 -4.27 21.83
C PHE A 118 13.92 -5.77 22.04
N ASP A 119 15.21 -6.09 22.14
CA ASP A 119 15.80 -7.37 22.54
C ASP A 119 15.13 -8.06 23.74
N PHE A 120 15.56 -9.28 24.04
CA PHE A 120 15.06 -10.07 25.16
C PHE A 120 15.61 -9.56 26.52
N SER A 121 16.03 -8.29 26.63
CA SER A 121 16.55 -7.74 27.88
C SER A 121 15.46 -7.41 28.89
N LEU A 122 15.77 -7.57 30.17
CA LEU A 122 14.92 -7.17 31.30
C LEU A 122 15.38 -5.79 31.80
N LYS A 123 14.62 -4.72 31.56
CA LYS A 123 15.07 -3.34 31.87
C LYS A 123 14.92 -2.97 33.34
N ASN A 124 13.99 -3.62 34.06
CA ASN A 124 13.62 -3.21 35.43
C ASN A 124 14.36 -3.94 36.56
N ILE A 125 15.61 -4.36 36.34
CA ILE A 125 16.42 -4.97 37.40
C ILE A 125 17.31 -3.88 38.01
N GLU A 126 16.74 -3.13 38.95
CA GLU A 126 17.48 -2.14 39.73
C GLU A 126 18.59 -2.80 40.57
N ASN A 127 19.77 -2.17 40.62
CA ASN A 127 20.89 -2.53 41.50
C ASN A 127 21.45 -3.96 41.32
N GLU A 128 21.29 -4.57 40.14
CA GLU A 128 21.79 -5.91 39.80
C GLU A 128 21.25 -7.08 40.65
N ASN A 129 20.25 -6.86 41.53
CA ASN A 129 19.75 -7.91 42.42
C ASN A 129 18.58 -8.69 41.81
N ILE A 130 18.93 -9.71 41.02
CA ILE A 130 17.95 -10.61 40.38
C ILE A 130 17.03 -11.32 41.38
N GLU A 131 17.49 -11.64 42.59
CA GLU A 131 16.68 -12.32 43.60
C GLU A 131 15.57 -11.42 44.15
N ALA A 132 15.88 -10.15 44.39
CA ALA A 132 14.89 -9.16 44.81
C ALA A 132 13.83 -8.96 43.70
N TYR A 133 14.28 -8.85 42.45
CA TYR A 133 13.40 -8.75 41.29
C TYR A 133 12.45 -9.95 41.19
N LEU A 134 12.98 -11.18 41.20
CA LEU A 134 12.18 -12.40 41.11
C LEU A 134 11.21 -12.58 42.30
N THR A 135 11.63 -12.18 43.49
CA THR A 135 10.79 -12.25 44.70
C THR A 135 9.59 -11.30 44.59
N ALA A 136 9.78 -10.13 44.00
CA ALA A 136 8.74 -9.14 43.79
C ALA A 136 7.73 -9.52 42.68
N LEU A 137 8.08 -10.46 41.80
CA LEU A 137 7.17 -10.89 40.73
C LEU A 137 5.94 -11.64 41.29
N PRO A 138 4.75 -11.47 40.70
CA PRO A 138 3.57 -12.26 41.07
C PRO A 138 3.77 -13.76 40.79
N GLU A 139 3.11 -14.63 41.56
CA GLU A 139 3.22 -16.10 41.40
C GLU A 139 2.91 -16.60 39.98
N LYS A 140 2.00 -15.91 39.29
CA LYS A 140 1.61 -16.23 37.90
C LYS A 140 2.59 -15.72 36.83
N SER A 141 3.64 -14.98 37.21
CA SER A 141 4.59 -14.41 36.24
C SER A 141 5.30 -15.51 35.46
N PHE A 142 5.38 -15.34 34.14
CA PHE A 142 5.97 -16.27 33.18
C PHE A 142 7.41 -16.71 33.53
N ILE A 143 8.18 -15.86 34.22
CA ILE A 143 9.60 -16.10 34.48
C ILE A 143 9.93 -16.39 35.95
N LYS A 144 8.97 -16.24 36.89
CA LYS A 144 9.25 -16.33 38.34
C LYS A 144 9.85 -17.68 38.74
N ASN A 145 9.32 -18.76 38.19
CA ASN A 145 9.72 -20.13 38.50
C ASN A 145 10.70 -20.73 37.49
N ASN A 146 11.13 -19.97 36.47
CA ASN A 146 11.99 -20.44 35.38
C ASN A 146 13.30 -19.64 35.35
N ARG A 147 14.05 -19.69 36.46
CA ARG A 147 15.25 -18.88 36.67
C ARG A 147 16.35 -19.16 35.65
N GLU A 148 16.40 -20.40 35.16
CA GLU A 148 17.34 -20.86 34.16
C GLU A 148 17.12 -20.25 32.77
N TRP A 149 15.99 -19.57 32.53
CA TRP A 149 15.76 -18.80 31.31
C TRP A 149 16.40 -17.42 31.37
N ILE A 150 16.91 -16.98 32.53
CA ILE A 150 17.50 -15.66 32.71
C ILE A 150 19.01 -15.76 32.62
N VAL A 151 19.60 -15.02 31.69
CA VAL A 151 21.04 -14.96 31.44
C VAL A 151 21.56 -13.58 31.84
N LYS A 152 22.50 -13.53 32.79
CA LYS A 152 23.27 -12.31 33.06
C LYS A 152 24.34 -12.16 31.98
N PHE A 153 24.37 -11.01 31.33
CA PHE A 153 25.38 -10.66 30.32
C PHE A 153 25.86 -9.23 30.58
N ASN A 154 27.15 -9.09 30.90
CA ASN A 154 27.71 -7.87 31.47
C ASN A 154 26.88 -7.44 32.72
N ASP A 155 26.42 -6.19 32.78
CA ASP A 155 25.63 -5.62 33.88
C ASP A 155 24.11 -5.70 33.62
N LYS A 156 23.69 -6.43 32.57
CA LYS A 156 22.30 -6.56 32.14
C LYS A 156 21.82 -8.01 32.23
N TYR A 157 20.51 -8.18 32.28
CA TYR A 157 19.87 -9.49 32.29
C TYR A 157 18.99 -9.65 31.05
N TYR A 158 18.95 -10.87 30.53
CA TYR A 158 18.23 -11.23 29.32
C TYR A 158 17.42 -12.49 29.56
N LEU A 159 16.29 -12.62 28.88
CA LEU A 159 15.63 -13.91 28.68
C LEU A 159 16.28 -14.62 27.51
N ASP A 160 16.56 -15.91 27.67
CA ASP A 160 17.30 -16.71 26.71
C ASP A 160 16.46 -16.97 25.44
N PRO A 161 16.83 -16.40 24.27
CA PRO A 161 16.09 -16.62 23.02
C PRO A 161 16.17 -18.08 22.55
N GLY A 162 17.07 -18.90 23.11
CA GLY A 162 17.16 -20.32 22.82
C GLY A 162 16.06 -21.18 23.43
N VAL A 163 15.29 -20.63 24.38
CA VAL A 163 14.17 -21.30 25.01
C VAL A 163 12.90 -21.08 24.18
N HIS A 164 12.21 -22.15 23.78
CA HIS A 164 11.03 -22.08 22.92
C HIS A 164 9.90 -21.29 23.59
N GLU A 165 9.67 -21.55 24.87
CA GLU A 165 8.65 -20.89 25.68
C GLU A 165 8.86 -19.38 25.76
N VAL A 166 10.12 -18.93 25.84
CA VAL A 166 10.48 -17.50 25.86
C VAL A 166 10.11 -16.85 24.53
N ARG A 167 10.48 -17.46 23.40
CA ARG A 167 10.12 -16.94 22.07
C ARG A 167 8.60 -16.89 21.88
N ASP A 168 7.90 -17.96 22.25
CA ASP A 168 6.45 -18.04 22.14
C ASP A 168 5.74 -16.97 22.98
N TYR A 169 6.24 -16.69 24.18
CA TYR A 169 5.70 -15.61 25.02
C TYR A 169 5.82 -14.25 24.33
N PHE A 170 7.01 -13.89 23.83
CA PHE A 170 7.21 -12.61 23.13
C PHE A 170 6.39 -12.51 21.85
N ILE A 171 6.35 -13.57 21.05
CA ILE A 171 5.52 -13.63 19.83
C ILE A 171 4.05 -13.37 20.19
N ASN A 172 3.51 -14.09 21.17
CA ASN A 172 2.11 -13.95 21.56
C ASN A 172 1.83 -12.56 22.16
N LEU A 173 2.73 -12.02 22.97
CA LEU A 173 2.61 -10.69 23.54
C LEU A 173 2.58 -9.61 22.45
N ILE A 174 3.56 -9.61 21.56
CA ILE A 174 3.67 -8.66 20.45
C ILE A 174 2.44 -8.76 19.56
N VAL A 175 2.00 -9.97 19.20
CA VAL A 175 0.79 -10.19 18.39
C VAL A 175 -0.46 -9.70 19.11
N ASN A 176 -0.61 -9.96 20.41
CA ASN A 176 -1.76 -9.52 21.19
C ASN A 176 -1.84 -8.00 21.30
N LEU A 177 -0.72 -7.34 21.61
CA LEU A 177 -0.62 -5.88 21.61
C LEU A 177 -0.95 -5.32 20.22
N SER A 178 -0.37 -5.89 19.18
CA SER A 178 -0.59 -5.46 17.80
C SER A 178 -2.02 -5.72 17.32
N ASN A 179 -2.71 -6.73 17.85
CA ASN A 179 -4.12 -6.97 17.56
C ASN A 179 -5.03 -5.97 18.29
N LYS A 180 -4.71 -5.67 19.55
CA LYS A 180 -5.49 -4.79 20.41
C LYS A 180 -5.37 -3.31 20.02
N PHE A 181 -4.18 -2.88 19.63
CA PHE A 181 -3.89 -1.50 19.26
C PHE A 181 -3.65 -1.37 17.76
N LYS A 182 -4.20 -0.33 17.13
CA LYS A 182 -4.08 -0.09 15.69
C LYS A 182 -2.74 0.58 15.35
N PHE A 183 -1.63 -0.11 15.61
CA PHE A 183 -0.32 0.31 15.09
C PHE A 183 -0.28 0.15 13.57
N ASP A 184 0.45 1.03 12.89
CA ASP A 184 0.69 0.95 11.44
C ASP A 184 1.82 -0.03 11.12
N GLY A 185 2.75 -0.20 12.07
CA GLY A 185 3.78 -1.21 11.97
C GLY A 185 4.31 -1.71 13.32
N VAL A 186 5.02 -2.82 13.25
CA VAL A 186 5.84 -3.38 14.32
C VAL A 186 7.28 -3.38 13.84
N TYR A 187 8.17 -2.90 14.68
CA TYR A 187 9.58 -2.78 14.39
C TYR A 187 10.40 -3.45 15.49
N LEU A 188 11.33 -4.32 15.12
CA LEU A 188 12.29 -4.91 16.04
C LEU A 188 13.63 -4.18 15.90
N ASN A 189 13.96 -3.33 16.87
CA ASN A 189 15.02 -2.32 16.71
C ASN A 189 16.44 -2.89 16.78
N ASP A 190 16.67 -3.91 17.62
CA ASP A 190 18.01 -4.37 17.96
C ASP A 190 18.27 -5.85 17.72
N THR A 191 19.57 -6.19 17.68
CA THR A 191 20.05 -7.55 17.62
C THR A 191 19.55 -8.31 18.85
N ILE A 192 18.91 -9.45 18.61
CA ILE A 192 18.23 -10.22 19.64
C ILE A 192 19.21 -10.82 20.67
N TYR A 193 20.39 -11.24 20.22
CA TYR A 193 21.48 -11.62 21.11
C TYR A 193 22.42 -10.42 21.33
N PRO A 194 22.93 -10.21 22.56
CA PRO A 194 23.94 -9.20 22.79
C PRO A 194 25.27 -9.63 22.15
N GLU A 195 26.05 -8.64 21.69
CA GLU A 195 27.37 -8.87 21.13
C GLU A 195 28.31 -9.55 22.14
N ASN A 196 29.02 -10.60 21.72
CA ASN A 196 30.14 -11.15 22.51
C ASN A 196 31.34 -10.18 22.48
N ILE A 197 31.46 -9.33 23.49
CA ILE A 197 32.66 -8.52 23.72
C ILE A 197 33.66 -9.38 24.52
N ASN A 198 34.94 -9.42 24.12
CA ASN A 198 36.09 -10.26 24.56
C ASN A 198 36.19 -10.80 26.02
N ARG A 199 35.33 -10.38 26.96
CA ARG A 199 35.25 -10.88 28.35
C ARG A 199 33.88 -11.41 28.79
N TYR A 200 32.82 -11.24 27.99
CA TYR A 200 31.46 -11.64 28.34
C TYR A 200 30.91 -12.58 27.28
N VAL A 201 30.45 -13.75 27.71
CA VAL A 201 29.85 -14.78 26.85
C VAL A 201 28.41 -14.96 27.29
N PHE A 202 27.47 -14.91 26.34
CA PHE A 202 26.08 -15.22 26.63
C PHE A 202 25.94 -16.69 27.05
N ASN A 203 25.53 -16.94 28.30
CA ASN A 203 25.53 -18.28 28.91
C ASN A 203 24.18 -19.01 28.74
N ASP A 204 23.92 -19.43 27.52
CA ASP A 204 22.80 -20.27 27.06
C ASP A 204 23.19 -21.75 26.95
N SER A 205 24.13 -22.22 27.77
CA SER A 205 24.63 -23.61 27.69
C SER A 205 23.54 -24.63 28.03
N TYR A 206 22.64 -24.29 28.95
CA TYR A 206 21.50 -25.13 29.33
C TYR A 206 20.51 -25.28 28.18
N SER A 207 20.06 -24.16 27.62
CA SER A 207 19.10 -24.15 26.51
C SER A 207 19.70 -24.78 25.25
N TYR A 208 20.99 -24.53 24.96
CA TYR A 208 21.69 -25.20 23.87
C TYR A 208 21.70 -26.72 24.03
N ALA A 209 21.93 -27.24 25.24
CA ALA A 209 21.90 -28.69 25.48
C ALA A 209 20.49 -29.29 25.38
N LYS A 210 19.46 -28.50 25.71
CA LYS A 210 18.06 -28.96 25.78
C LYS A 210 17.29 -28.82 24.45
N TYR A 211 17.50 -27.74 23.72
CA TYR A 211 16.68 -27.33 22.56
C TYR A 211 17.44 -27.40 21.22
N ASN A 212 18.68 -27.89 21.16
CA ASN A 212 19.44 -28.08 19.90
C ASN A 212 19.29 -29.50 19.35
N GLU A 213 18.07 -29.86 18.95
CA GLU A 213 17.74 -31.20 18.42
C GLU A 213 18.53 -31.53 17.14
N ASP A 214 18.74 -30.53 16.29
CA ASP A 214 19.45 -30.64 15.01
C ASP A 214 20.98 -30.70 15.15
N LYS A 215 21.52 -30.63 16.37
CA LYS A 215 22.97 -30.67 16.68
C LYS A 215 23.78 -29.64 15.90
N LEU A 216 23.20 -28.46 15.69
CA LEU A 216 23.86 -27.33 15.05
C LEU A 216 25.04 -26.83 15.90
N SER A 217 26.02 -26.17 15.29
CA SER A 217 27.02 -25.42 16.05
C SER A 217 26.35 -24.32 16.86
N LYS A 218 26.94 -23.90 17.98
CA LYS A 218 26.35 -22.89 18.89
C LYS A 218 25.91 -21.61 18.17
N ASP A 219 26.75 -21.06 17.30
CA ASP A 219 26.40 -19.84 16.56
C ASP A 219 25.31 -20.07 15.51
N SER A 220 25.30 -21.24 14.87
CA SER A 220 24.26 -21.59 13.90
C SER A 220 22.92 -21.85 14.58
N TRP A 221 22.93 -22.48 15.75
CA TRP A 221 21.76 -22.69 16.58
C TRP A 221 21.17 -21.35 17.06
N ARG A 222 22.01 -20.40 17.51
CA ARG A 222 21.56 -19.05 17.87
C ARG A 222 20.89 -18.34 16.69
N ARG A 223 21.53 -18.35 15.51
CA ARG A 223 20.94 -17.77 14.28
C ARG A 223 19.61 -18.45 13.92
N GLN A 224 19.52 -19.77 14.04
CA GLN A 224 18.30 -20.54 13.78
C GLN A 224 17.16 -20.12 14.72
N ASN A 225 17.43 -19.97 16.02
CA ASN A 225 16.44 -19.49 16.99
C ASN A 225 15.85 -18.13 16.59
N ILE A 226 16.68 -17.24 16.05
CA ILE A 226 16.24 -15.91 15.59
C ILE A 226 15.46 -16.00 14.29
N ASN A 227 15.94 -16.81 13.33
CA ASN A 227 15.23 -17.04 12.07
C ASN A 227 13.82 -17.60 12.33
N ASP A 228 13.69 -18.54 13.26
CA ASP A 228 12.39 -19.13 13.63
C ASP A 228 11.49 -18.12 14.34
N PHE A 229 12.05 -17.32 15.26
CA PHE A 229 11.31 -16.22 15.89
C PHE A 229 10.71 -15.27 14.85
N MET A 230 11.55 -14.78 13.94
CA MET A 230 11.17 -13.81 12.89
C MET A 230 10.17 -14.41 11.90
N LYS A 231 10.38 -15.66 11.50
CA LYS A 231 9.49 -16.39 10.61
C LYS A 231 8.11 -16.55 11.24
N ILE A 232 8.02 -17.09 12.45
CA ILE A 232 6.74 -17.34 13.12
C ILE A 232 6.00 -16.03 13.38
N LEU A 233 6.72 -14.99 13.83
CA LEU A 233 6.12 -13.68 14.07
C LEU A 233 5.56 -13.07 12.77
N GLY A 234 6.33 -13.10 11.69
CA GLY A 234 5.88 -12.61 10.38
C GLY A 234 4.74 -13.44 9.78
N GLU A 235 4.75 -14.76 9.94
CA GLU A 235 3.63 -15.64 9.56
C GLU A 235 2.35 -15.30 10.33
N LYS A 236 2.46 -15.05 11.64
CA LYS A 236 1.31 -14.61 12.44
C LYS A 236 0.78 -13.27 11.95
N PHE A 237 1.62 -12.26 11.74
CA PHE A 237 1.16 -10.98 11.22
C PHE A 237 0.47 -11.13 9.86
N LYS A 238 1.03 -11.90 8.93
CA LYS A 238 0.38 -12.21 7.65
C LYS A 238 -0.99 -12.86 7.81
N SER A 239 -1.13 -13.82 8.72
CA SER A 239 -2.39 -14.57 8.90
C SER A 239 -3.52 -13.76 9.55
N TYR A 240 -3.20 -12.81 10.42
CA TYR A 240 -4.19 -12.09 11.24
C TYR A 240 -4.42 -10.63 10.83
N LYS A 241 -3.42 -9.98 10.22
CA LYS A 241 -3.45 -8.58 9.80
C LYS A 241 -2.61 -8.38 8.55
N ASN A 242 -3.25 -8.57 7.39
CA ASN A 242 -2.59 -8.34 6.10
C ASN A 242 -2.10 -6.90 5.90
N GLU A 243 -2.51 -5.98 6.77
CA GLU A 243 -2.26 -4.53 6.74
C GLU A 243 -1.11 -4.07 7.67
N LEU A 244 -0.68 -4.90 8.63
CA LEU A 244 0.32 -4.51 9.63
C LEU A 244 1.73 -4.67 9.04
N LYS A 245 2.49 -3.57 8.97
CA LYS A 245 3.88 -3.58 8.50
C LYS A 245 4.78 -4.21 9.55
N PHE A 246 5.64 -5.13 9.16
CA PHE A 246 6.64 -5.74 10.03
C PHE A 246 8.03 -5.41 9.52
N GLY A 247 8.83 -4.75 10.35
CA GLY A 247 10.21 -4.40 10.02
C GLY A 247 11.23 -4.81 11.06
N VAL A 248 12.50 -4.82 10.65
CA VAL A 248 13.62 -5.14 11.53
C VAL A 248 14.80 -4.21 11.31
N GLY A 249 15.42 -3.79 12.41
CA GLY A 249 16.68 -3.07 12.42
C GLY A 249 17.82 -4.04 12.18
N VAL A 250 18.64 -3.76 11.17
CA VAL A 250 19.82 -4.54 10.84
C VAL A 250 21.06 -3.67 10.98
N ASN A 251 22.19 -4.28 11.28
CA ASN A 251 23.43 -3.53 11.26
C ASN A 251 23.89 -3.27 9.82
N TYR A 252 24.66 -2.21 9.61
CA TYR A 252 25.18 -1.84 8.29
C TYR A 252 26.11 -2.91 7.69
N ILE A 253 26.69 -3.80 8.51
CA ILE A 253 27.48 -4.95 8.07
C ILE A 253 26.74 -6.25 8.40
N TRP A 254 26.31 -6.99 7.37
CA TRP A 254 25.88 -8.39 7.56
C TRP A 254 27.09 -9.29 7.85
N ARG A 255 28.09 -9.26 6.96
CA ARG A 255 29.40 -9.94 7.05
C ARG A 255 30.46 -9.09 6.37
N THR A 256 31.71 -9.23 6.81
CA THR A 256 32.86 -8.61 6.12
C THR A 256 33.32 -9.47 4.95
N ILE A 257 33.97 -8.85 3.97
CA ILE A 257 34.51 -9.55 2.79
C ILE A 257 35.59 -10.59 3.17
N HIS A 258 36.25 -10.41 4.31
CA HIS A 258 37.25 -11.35 4.85
C HIS A 258 36.63 -12.66 5.33
N ASN A 259 35.41 -12.62 5.86
CA ASN A 259 34.70 -13.80 6.37
C ASN A 259 33.82 -14.45 5.30
N ASP A 260 33.36 -13.68 4.31
CA ASP A 260 32.51 -14.14 3.22
C ASP A 260 32.79 -13.31 1.97
N SER A 261 33.10 -13.94 0.83
CA SER A 261 33.38 -13.22 -0.42
C SER A 261 32.21 -12.39 -0.94
N ASN A 262 31.00 -12.65 -0.43
CA ASN A 262 29.80 -11.86 -0.70
C ASN A 262 29.58 -10.72 0.30
N GLY A 263 30.39 -10.62 1.35
CA GLY A 263 30.30 -9.62 2.41
C GLY A 263 30.67 -8.21 1.95
N LEU A 264 30.52 -7.26 2.87
CA LEU A 264 30.85 -5.85 2.65
C LEU A 264 32.37 -5.65 2.76
N ASN A 265 32.95 -4.87 1.85
CA ASN A 265 34.37 -4.49 1.90
C ASN A 265 34.59 -3.35 2.92
N TYR A 266 34.22 -3.61 4.17
CA TYR A 266 34.35 -2.69 5.29
C TYR A 266 34.49 -3.51 6.57
N ASP A 267 35.39 -3.11 7.46
CA ASP A 267 35.62 -3.80 8.73
C ASP A 267 34.78 -3.19 9.85
N GLY A 268 34.21 -4.02 10.70
CA GLY A 268 33.40 -3.55 11.82
C GLY A 268 32.65 -4.67 12.56
N TYR A 269 31.68 -4.27 13.36
CA TYR A 269 30.72 -5.20 13.95
C TYR A 269 29.84 -5.79 12.85
N SER A 270 29.66 -7.11 12.80
CA SER A 270 28.80 -7.77 11.80
C SER A 270 27.66 -8.54 12.47
N ASP A 271 26.46 -8.43 11.90
CA ASP A 271 25.26 -9.12 12.41
C ASP A 271 25.48 -10.64 12.49
N TYR A 272 26.05 -11.22 11.43
CA TYR A 272 26.13 -12.67 11.30
C TYR A 272 27.19 -13.29 12.21
N ASP A 273 28.39 -12.69 12.25
CA ASP A 273 29.55 -13.29 12.93
C ASP A 273 29.61 -12.88 14.41
N ARG A 274 29.24 -11.63 14.74
CA ARG A 274 29.32 -11.10 16.12
C ARG A 274 27.94 -10.96 16.79
N GLY A 275 26.89 -10.71 16.02
CA GLY A 275 25.51 -10.54 16.53
C GLY A 275 24.66 -11.81 16.58
N SER A 276 25.15 -12.94 16.04
CA SER A 276 24.36 -14.17 15.89
C SER A 276 23.02 -13.95 15.17
N PHE A 277 22.98 -13.03 14.20
CA PHE A 277 21.79 -12.62 13.46
C PHE A 277 22.04 -12.70 11.95
N ASP A 278 21.30 -13.56 11.24
CA ASP A 278 21.42 -13.63 9.79
C ASP A 278 20.50 -12.62 9.10
N SER A 279 20.83 -11.34 9.26
CA SER A 279 20.02 -10.22 8.77
C SER A 279 19.75 -10.30 7.27
N LEU A 280 20.72 -10.74 6.47
CA LEU A 280 20.54 -10.90 5.03
C LEU A 280 19.53 -12.00 4.70
N ASN A 281 19.60 -13.15 5.37
CA ASN A 281 18.63 -14.22 5.14
C ASN A 281 17.21 -13.78 5.52
N ILE A 282 17.04 -13.19 6.71
CA ILE A 282 15.74 -12.71 7.20
C ILE A 282 15.12 -11.69 6.26
N SER A 283 15.93 -10.77 5.72
CA SER A 283 15.50 -9.78 4.72
C SER A 283 14.99 -10.44 3.44
N LYS A 284 15.51 -11.62 3.07
CA LYS A 284 15.16 -12.34 1.83
C LYS A 284 14.01 -13.32 1.99
N MET A 285 13.72 -13.77 3.21
CA MET A 285 12.70 -14.78 3.50
C MET A 285 11.27 -14.30 3.20
N GLY A 286 11.06 -13.00 3.00
CA GLY A 286 9.77 -12.42 2.60
C GLY A 286 8.75 -12.34 3.73
N TYR A 287 9.16 -12.50 5.00
CA TYR A 287 8.30 -12.32 6.17
C TYR A 287 8.33 -10.90 6.74
N VAL A 288 9.36 -10.13 6.38
CA VAL A 288 9.56 -8.74 6.79
C VAL A 288 9.22 -7.84 5.61
N ASN A 289 8.43 -6.79 5.84
CA ASN A 289 8.07 -5.80 4.83
C ASN A 289 9.23 -4.83 4.55
N TYR A 290 10.01 -4.49 5.58
CA TYR A 290 11.14 -3.57 5.45
C TYR A 290 12.27 -3.80 6.43
N ILE A 291 13.47 -3.35 6.08
CA ILE A 291 14.60 -3.27 6.98
C ILE A 291 15.04 -1.82 7.20
N VAL A 292 15.61 -1.59 8.37
CA VAL A 292 16.28 -0.33 8.70
C VAL A 292 17.76 -0.62 8.91
N VAL A 293 18.58 -0.23 7.94
CA VAL A 293 20.04 -0.39 8.00
C VAL A 293 20.61 0.69 8.90
N LYS A 294 21.07 0.30 10.09
CA LYS A 294 21.61 1.20 11.10
C LYS A 294 23.06 1.49 10.80
N ILE A 295 23.37 2.68 10.28
CA ILE A 295 24.74 3.13 10.02
C ILE A 295 25.32 3.70 11.31
N ASP A 296 26.57 3.34 11.62
CA ASP A 296 27.29 3.87 12.78
C ASP A 296 27.62 5.36 12.57
N ASP A 297 27.30 6.18 13.58
CA ASP A 297 27.49 7.62 13.57
C ASP A 297 28.97 8.05 13.43
N SER A 298 29.91 7.14 13.71
CA SER A 298 31.35 7.35 13.52
C SER A 298 31.81 7.27 12.06
N ILE A 299 30.97 6.75 11.16
CA ILE A 299 31.28 6.69 9.73
C ILE A 299 30.98 8.06 9.11
N VAL A 300 32.05 8.81 8.85
CA VAL A 300 31.95 10.19 8.33
C VAL A 300 32.28 10.31 6.84
N GLU A 301 32.91 9.29 6.26
CA GLU A 301 33.30 9.29 4.84
C GLU A 301 32.10 8.92 3.96
N GLU A 302 31.73 9.84 3.07
CA GLU A 302 30.58 9.71 2.16
C GLU A 302 30.66 8.45 1.29
N ASP A 303 31.85 8.12 0.78
CA ASP A 303 32.07 6.95 -0.08
C ASP A 303 31.80 5.63 0.67
N ASN A 304 32.15 5.53 1.95
CA ASN A 304 31.84 4.34 2.75
C ASN A 304 30.33 4.17 2.95
N ILE A 305 29.61 5.27 3.18
CA ILE A 305 28.15 5.26 3.30
C ILE A 305 27.51 4.83 1.98
N LYS A 306 27.97 5.36 0.85
CA LYS A 306 27.52 4.94 -0.50
C LYS A 306 27.78 3.46 -0.74
N ASP A 307 28.95 2.94 -0.36
CA ASP A 307 29.29 1.53 -0.53
C ASP A 307 28.41 0.61 0.31
N ILE A 308 28.13 0.98 1.57
CA ILE A 308 27.19 0.28 2.45
C ILE A 308 25.80 0.20 1.81
N ILE A 309 25.29 1.36 1.37
CA ILE A 309 23.97 1.49 0.73
C ILE A 309 23.90 0.64 -0.53
N SER A 310 24.88 0.81 -1.42
CA SER A 310 24.99 0.09 -2.69
C SER A 310 25.04 -1.41 -2.48
N TRP A 311 25.74 -1.87 -1.44
CA TRP A 311 25.79 -3.28 -1.09
C TRP A 311 24.41 -3.82 -0.69
N TRP A 312 23.72 -3.17 0.25
CA TRP A 312 22.39 -3.61 0.70
C TRP A 312 21.37 -3.57 -0.42
N GLU A 313 21.35 -2.51 -1.21
CA GLU A 313 20.51 -2.41 -2.40
C GLU A 313 20.77 -3.60 -3.34
N LYS A 314 22.02 -3.82 -3.75
CA LYS A 314 22.36 -4.89 -4.70
C LYS A 314 21.92 -6.27 -4.20
N LYS A 315 21.97 -6.50 -2.89
CA LYS A 315 21.58 -7.79 -2.29
C LYS A 315 20.06 -7.97 -2.16
N LEU A 316 19.29 -6.88 -2.09
CA LEU A 316 17.85 -6.90 -1.80
C LEU A 316 16.97 -6.38 -2.94
N ARG A 317 17.54 -5.79 -4.00
CA ARG A 317 16.80 -5.15 -5.10
C ARG A 317 15.72 -6.02 -5.73
N ILE A 318 15.98 -7.32 -5.87
CA ILE A 318 15.05 -8.30 -6.46
C ILE A 318 14.11 -8.95 -5.44
N HIS A 319 14.25 -8.61 -4.16
CA HIS A 319 13.43 -9.14 -3.08
C HIS A 319 12.32 -8.13 -2.73
N LEU A 320 11.19 -8.64 -2.22
CA LEU A 320 10.02 -7.84 -1.85
C LEU A 320 10.17 -7.24 -0.44
N VAL A 321 11.28 -6.56 -0.20
CA VAL A 321 11.61 -5.88 1.07
C VAL A 321 12.09 -4.46 0.78
N ASP A 322 11.57 -3.50 1.51
CA ASP A 322 12.00 -2.11 1.41
C ASP A 322 13.21 -1.84 2.31
N VAL A 323 14.09 -0.96 1.86
CA VAL A 323 15.35 -0.65 2.56
C VAL A 323 15.32 0.81 2.98
N PHE A 324 15.40 1.03 4.29
CA PHE A 324 15.59 2.35 4.89
C PHE A 324 16.95 2.44 5.57
N VAL A 325 17.44 3.66 5.75
CA VAL A 325 18.71 3.90 6.42
C VAL A 325 18.48 4.69 7.71
N GLN A 326 19.04 4.21 8.82
CA GLN A 326 19.06 4.94 10.07
C GLN A 326 20.41 5.59 10.30
N GLY A 327 20.38 6.82 10.79
CA GLY A 327 21.58 7.56 11.18
C GLY A 327 21.27 8.90 11.82
N ASN A 328 22.33 9.65 12.14
CA ASN A 328 22.25 11.05 12.55
C ASN A 328 21.98 12.00 11.36
N LYS A 329 21.95 13.30 11.65
CA LYS A 329 21.75 14.37 10.65
C LYS A 329 22.79 14.37 9.52
N ASN A 330 24.05 14.03 9.79
CA ASN A 330 25.10 14.01 8.75
C ASN A 330 24.81 12.91 7.72
N ILE A 331 24.41 11.73 8.20
CA ILE A 331 23.98 10.61 7.35
C ILE A 331 22.76 11.03 6.53
N LEU A 332 21.78 11.70 7.14
CA LEU A 332 20.62 12.25 6.41
C LEU A 332 21.02 13.22 5.29
N ASN A 333 21.99 14.12 5.55
CA ASN A 333 22.47 15.04 4.51
C ASN A 333 23.07 14.28 3.32
N ILE A 334 23.91 13.28 3.58
CA ILE A 334 24.50 12.43 2.54
C ILE A 334 23.42 11.68 1.78
N LEU A 335 22.45 11.09 2.48
CA LEU A 335 21.31 10.40 1.85
C LEU A 335 20.54 11.32 0.90
N ASN A 336 20.30 12.58 1.28
CA ASN A 336 19.62 13.54 0.41
C ASN A 336 20.40 13.85 -0.87
N GLU A 337 21.73 13.82 -0.83
CA GLU A 337 22.59 14.04 -2.00
C GLU A 337 22.61 12.83 -2.95
N VAL A 338 22.43 11.62 -2.41
CA VAL A 338 22.64 10.38 -3.18
C VAL A 338 21.37 9.58 -3.47
N ARG A 339 20.25 9.84 -2.78
CA ARG A 339 19.02 9.05 -2.85
C ARG A 339 18.45 8.88 -4.25
N ASP A 340 18.66 9.84 -5.15
CA ASP A 340 18.19 9.74 -6.54
C ASP A 340 18.93 8.66 -7.35
N ASN A 341 20.09 8.21 -6.86
CA ASN A 341 20.92 7.19 -7.50
C ASN A 341 20.74 5.78 -6.90
N PHE A 342 19.98 5.65 -5.81
CA PHE A 342 19.84 4.41 -5.06
C PHE A 342 18.38 4.04 -4.82
N PHE A 343 18.09 2.75 -4.74
CA PHE A 343 16.77 2.23 -4.35
C PHE A 343 16.62 2.25 -2.82
N ILE A 344 16.72 3.44 -2.21
CA ILE A 344 16.43 3.65 -0.80
C ILE A 344 15.06 4.30 -0.69
N ASN A 345 14.19 3.70 0.10
CA ASN A 345 12.80 4.14 0.25
C ASN A 345 12.63 5.19 1.35
N GLY A 346 13.70 5.63 2.01
CA GLY A 346 13.69 6.67 3.03
C GLY A 346 14.71 6.47 4.16
N PHE A 347 14.52 7.20 5.25
CA PHE A 347 15.44 7.23 6.39
C PHE A 347 14.72 7.20 7.73
N VAL A 348 15.47 6.87 8.78
CA VAL A 348 15.04 6.93 10.18
C VAL A 348 16.06 7.75 10.96
N LEU A 349 15.66 8.89 11.51
CA LEU A 349 16.52 9.70 12.34
C LEU A 349 16.62 9.07 13.73
N LYS A 350 17.85 8.74 14.13
CA LYS A 350 18.14 8.06 15.40
C LYS A 350 17.75 8.90 16.63
N GLU A 351 18.12 10.19 16.60
CA GLU A 351 17.83 11.15 17.66
C GLU A 351 17.37 12.45 17.01
N PHE A 352 16.20 12.94 17.42
CA PHE A 352 15.68 14.20 16.93
C PHE A 352 16.12 15.34 17.85
N GLU A 353 16.89 16.27 17.29
CA GLU A 353 17.15 17.56 17.91
C GLU A 353 16.40 18.63 17.12
N ASN A 354 15.54 19.40 17.80
CA ASN A 354 14.78 20.47 17.16
C ASN A 354 15.72 21.59 16.69
N ASN A 355 16.13 21.52 15.43
CA ASN A 355 17.05 22.43 14.79
C ASN A 355 16.51 22.78 13.38
N ASN A 356 16.54 24.08 13.05
CA ASN A 356 16.15 24.62 11.74
C ASN A 356 16.82 23.90 10.54
N GLU A 357 18.00 23.33 10.73
CA GLU A 357 18.73 22.61 9.67
C GLU A 357 18.02 21.32 9.23
N ILE A 358 17.41 20.54 10.13
CA ILE A 358 16.63 19.34 9.75
C ILE A 358 15.41 19.76 8.93
N LYS A 359 14.74 20.84 9.35
CA LYS A 359 13.61 21.42 8.62
C LYS A 359 13.97 21.81 7.19
N HIS A 360 15.17 22.35 6.98
CA HIS A 360 15.66 22.67 5.64
C HIS A 360 15.90 21.42 4.80
N LEU A 361 16.47 20.36 5.38
CA LEU A 361 16.72 19.07 4.72
C LEU A 361 15.42 18.34 4.32
N LEU A 362 14.32 18.58 5.03
CA LEU A 362 13.02 17.91 4.87
C LEU A 362 11.89 18.89 4.53
N SER A 363 12.21 19.93 3.75
CA SER A 363 11.30 21.05 3.49
C SER A 363 10.06 20.70 2.66
N GLU A 364 10.15 19.69 1.79
CA GLU A 364 9.01 19.18 1.01
C GLU A 364 8.24 18.15 1.83
N LYS A 365 6.90 18.11 1.75
CA LYS A 365 6.10 17.04 2.39
C LYS A 365 6.34 15.69 1.66
N ALA A 366 6.19 14.58 2.37
CA ALA A 366 6.30 13.24 1.79
C ALA A 366 5.26 12.27 2.34
N LEU A 367 4.81 11.37 1.47
CA LEU A 367 4.01 10.21 1.85
C LEU A 367 4.91 9.05 2.22
N ILE A 368 4.35 8.17 3.04
CA ILE A 368 5.02 6.95 3.47
C ILE A 368 5.01 5.96 2.33
N PRO A 369 6.14 5.30 2.07
CA PRO A 369 6.26 4.47 0.90
C PRO A 369 5.32 3.29 0.96
N ARG A 370 4.75 3.00 -0.21
CA ARG A 370 4.13 1.72 -0.48
C ARG A 370 5.17 0.63 -0.28
N PHE A 371 4.86 -0.32 0.59
CA PHE A 371 5.76 -1.44 0.81
C PHE A 371 5.61 -2.44 -0.33
N LYS A 372 6.70 -3.01 -0.83
CA LYS A 372 6.67 -3.96 -1.97
C LYS A 372 5.89 -5.26 -1.71
N SER A 373 5.47 -5.51 -0.48
CA SER A 373 4.96 -6.80 -0.01
C SER A 373 3.44 -6.80 0.18
N PHE A 374 2.79 -7.80 -0.41
CA PHE A 374 1.39 -8.22 -0.21
C PHE A 374 0.33 -7.13 -0.21
N ASP A 375 0.43 -6.19 -1.12
CA ASP A 375 -0.61 -5.19 -1.14
C ASP A 375 -1.92 -5.67 -1.75
N SER A 376 -2.97 -5.29 -1.04
CA SER A 376 -4.35 -5.34 -1.45
C SER A 376 -4.84 -3.92 -1.72
N TYR A 377 -5.04 -3.53 -3.00
CA TYR A 377 -5.44 -2.16 -3.35
C TYR A 377 -6.94 -1.99 -3.49
N TYR A 378 -7.59 -1.60 -2.40
CA TYR A 378 -8.91 -0.98 -2.41
C TYR A 378 -8.81 0.50 -2.80
N THR A 379 -9.63 0.99 -3.74
CA THR A 379 -9.83 2.41 -4.04
C THR A 379 -11.28 2.67 -4.49
N ALA A 380 -12.25 2.42 -3.60
CA ALA A 380 -13.65 2.80 -3.83
C ALA A 380 -13.79 4.29 -4.21
N THR A 381 -14.60 4.56 -5.24
CA THR A 381 -14.72 5.87 -5.91
C THR A 381 -15.90 6.73 -5.44
N ASN A 382 -16.59 6.34 -4.35
CA ASN A 382 -17.69 7.14 -3.77
C ASN A 382 -17.18 8.22 -2.82
N VAL A 383 -16.49 9.20 -3.36
CA VAL A 383 -16.10 10.39 -2.62
C VAL A 383 -16.43 11.64 -3.43
N GLU A 384 -17.16 12.54 -2.79
CA GLU A 384 -17.48 13.84 -3.33
C GLU A 384 -16.66 14.88 -2.58
N VAL A 385 -15.95 15.74 -3.30
CA VAL A 385 -15.18 16.82 -2.69
C VAL A 385 -15.80 18.13 -3.11
N THR A 386 -16.39 18.87 -2.18
CA THR A 386 -17.00 20.17 -2.45
C THR A 386 -16.11 21.30 -1.94
N PRO A 387 -15.51 22.09 -2.84
CA PRO A 387 -14.62 23.19 -2.49
C PRO A 387 -15.39 24.48 -2.19
N LYS A 388 -14.87 25.32 -1.29
CA LYS A 388 -15.46 26.62 -0.96
C LYS A 388 -14.39 27.62 -0.53
N ILE A 389 -14.38 28.81 -1.10
CA ILE A 389 -13.49 29.89 -0.64
C ILE A 389 -14.07 30.50 0.65
N VAL A 390 -13.27 30.56 1.71
CA VAL A 390 -13.61 31.15 3.01
C VAL A 390 -12.46 32.05 3.48
N GLY A 391 -12.61 33.36 3.31
CA GLY A 391 -11.54 34.32 3.62
C GLY A 391 -10.31 34.09 2.75
N GLU A 392 -9.15 33.85 3.38
CA GLU A 392 -7.86 33.55 2.72
C GLU A 392 -7.62 32.05 2.51
N ASN A 393 -8.62 31.18 2.73
CA ASN A 393 -8.48 29.73 2.59
C ASN A 393 -9.48 29.15 1.58
N ILE A 394 -9.14 27.99 1.03
CA ILE A 394 -10.05 27.07 0.38
C ILE A 394 -10.42 25.99 1.39
N GLU A 395 -11.72 25.87 1.67
CA GLU A 395 -12.31 24.81 2.49
C GLU A 395 -12.83 23.70 1.55
N PHE A 396 -12.24 22.51 1.58
CA PHE A 396 -12.77 21.34 0.88
C PHE A 396 -13.62 20.52 1.84
N SER A 397 -14.90 20.33 1.53
CA SER A 397 -15.82 19.44 2.22
C SER A 397 -15.81 18.09 1.53
N VAL A 398 -15.14 17.09 2.11
CA VAL A 398 -15.05 15.75 1.54
C VAL A 398 -16.12 14.86 2.14
N LEU A 399 -17.09 14.45 1.34
CA LEU A 399 -18.06 13.42 1.67
C LEU A 399 -17.53 12.06 1.18
N ASP A 400 -17.16 11.17 2.10
CA ASP A 400 -16.70 9.82 1.78
C ASP A 400 -17.70 8.78 2.30
N GLU A 401 -18.48 8.18 1.41
CA GLU A 401 -19.45 7.16 1.79
C GLU A 401 -18.78 5.82 2.18
N GLY A 402 -17.53 5.61 1.72
CA GLY A 402 -16.70 4.44 2.01
C GLY A 402 -15.56 4.72 3.00
N PHE A 403 -15.75 5.67 3.93
CA PHE A 403 -14.72 6.19 4.84
C PHE A 403 -14.05 5.15 5.75
N GLU A 404 -14.61 3.94 5.90
CA GLU A 404 -14.09 2.91 6.83
C GLU A 404 -12.63 2.54 6.57
N ASN A 405 -12.16 2.73 5.32
CA ASN A 405 -10.79 2.42 4.92
C ASN A 405 -9.93 3.67 4.66
N THR A 406 -10.46 4.88 4.81
CA THR A 406 -9.72 6.12 4.51
C THR A 406 -8.99 6.61 5.76
N LYS A 407 -7.65 6.61 5.70
CA LYS A 407 -6.78 7.08 6.79
C LYS A 407 -6.62 8.60 6.73
N SER A 408 -6.26 9.12 5.57
CA SER A 408 -6.06 10.55 5.35
C SER A 408 -6.45 10.96 3.93
N PHE A 409 -6.71 12.24 3.74
CA PHE A 409 -6.80 12.88 2.43
C PHE A 409 -5.49 13.59 2.15
N VAL A 410 -4.97 13.46 0.93
CA VAL A 410 -3.82 14.22 0.47
C VAL A 410 -4.32 15.29 -0.47
N VAL A 411 -3.95 16.53 -0.19
CA VAL A 411 -4.22 17.67 -1.05
C VAL A 411 -2.93 18.06 -1.72
N TYR A 412 -2.93 17.97 -3.04
CA TYR A 412 -1.87 18.48 -3.87
C TYR A 412 -2.21 19.89 -4.34
N LYS A 413 -1.18 20.70 -4.56
CA LYS A 413 -1.26 22.00 -5.21
C LYS A 413 -0.14 22.10 -6.23
N PHE A 414 -0.55 22.31 -7.48
CA PHE A 414 0.30 22.42 -8.64
C PHE A 414 0.23 23.83 -9.21
N PRO A 415 1.34 24.37 -9.74
CA PRO A 415 1.29 25.48 -10.70
C PRO A 415 0.44 25.08 -11.91
N TYR A 416 -0.18 26.06 -12.59
CA TYR A 416 -1.04 25.77 -13.76
C TYR A 416 -0.30 25.09 -14.92
N ASP A 417 0.99 25.36 -15.04
CA ASP A 417 1.91 24.91 -16.07
C ASP A 417 2.70 23.66 -15.66
N ASP A 418 2.52 23.17 -14.44
CA ASP A 418 3.31 22.10 -13.84
C ASP A 418 2.40 21.13 -13.08
N LEU A 419 1.59 20.40 -13.84
CA LEU A 419 0.73 19.30 -13.35
C LEU A 419 1.52 18.00 -13.18
N ASN A 420 2.83 18.11 -12.92
CA ASN A 420 3.68 16.95 -12.75
C ASN A 420 3.45 16.30 -11.38
N PHE A 421 2.67 15.22 -11.36
CA PHE A 421 2.35 14.44 -10.17
C PHE A 421 3.54 13.67 -9.57
N GLU A 422 4.76 13.81 -10.11
CA GLU A 422 5.95 13.00 -9.76
C GLU A 422 6.57 13.28 -8.38
N ASN A 423 6.22 14.36 -7.67
CA ASN A 423 6.93 14.71 -6.43
C ASN A 423 6.02 15.20 -5.28
N GLY A 424 6.35 14.78 -4.05
CA GLY A 424 5.78 15.29 -2.80
C GLY A 424 5.96 16.80 -2.60
N LYS A 425 6.78 17.45 -3.42
CA LYS A 425 6.86 18.92 -3.59
C LYS A 425 5.48 19.58 -3.76
N TYR A 426 4.55 18.92 -4.43
CA TYR A 426 3.20 19.45 -4.65
C TYR A 426 2.22 19.03 -3.57
N ILE A 427 2.61 18.24 -2.57
CA ILE A 427 1.75 17.96 -1.41
C ILE A 427 1.63 19.25 -0.62
N GLU A 428 0.47 19.87 -0.75
CA GLU A 428 0.12 21.07 -0.01
C GLU A 428 -0.34 20.70 1.40
N ASP A 429 -1.11 19.60 1.56
CA ASP A 429 -1.44 19.07 2.88
C ASP A 429 -1.79 17.58 2.95
N ILE A 430 -1.68 17.00 4.15
CA ILE A 430 -2.09 15.63 4.46
C ILE A 430 -2.92 15.67 5.73
N LEU A 431 -4.21 15.36 5.60
CA LEU A 431 -5.20 15.60 6.66
C LEU A 431 -5.91 14.30 7.05
N PRO A 432 -6.11 14.02 8.35
CA PRO A 432 -6.74 12.79 8.79
C PRO A 432 -8.21 12.73 8.38
N SER A 433 -8.72 11.54 8.10
CA SER A 433 -10.15 11.33 7.89
C SER A 433 -10.91 11.55 9.20
N GLY A 434 -11.89 12.46 9.21
CA GLY A 434 -12.70 12.85 10.37
C GLY A 434 -14.07 12.17 10.47
N GLY A 435 -14.33 11.16 9.63
CA GLY A 435 -15.65 10.56 9.44
C GLY A 435 -16.21 10.89 8.05
N LYS A 436 -17.53 10.71 7.86
CA LYS A 436 -18.18 10.89 6.55
C LYS A 436 -17.94 12.26 5.91
N LEU A 437 -17.79 13.32 6.71
CA LEU A 437 -17.53 14.67 6.21
C LEU A 437 -16.25 15.23 6.86
N THR A 438 -15.23 15.51 6.04
CA THR A 438 -13.97 16.14 6.51
C THR A 438 -13.80 17.50 5.86
N LYS A 439 -13.41 18.52 6.64
CA LYS A 439 -13.10 19.87 6.16
C LYS A 439 -11.59 20.05 6.03
N LEU A 440 -11.12 20.37 4.84
CA LEU A 440 -9.70 20.61 4.56
C LEU A 440 -9.50 22.10 4.36
N ASN A 441 -8.57 22.74 5.07
CA ASN A 441 -8.28 24.17 4.92
C ASN A 441 -6.91 24.35 4.32
N VAL A 442 -6.86 24.92 3.12
CA VAL A 442 -5.61 25.18 2.41
C VAL A 442 -5.53 26.67 2.11
N LYS A 443 -4.34 27.26 2.23
CA LYS A 443 -4.16 28.69 1.95
C LYS A 443 -4.50 28.97 0.48
N LYS A 444 -5.35 29.98 0.25
CA LYS A 444 -5.77 30.40 -1.08
C LYS A 444 -4.57 30.90 -1.86
N ASP A 445 -4.29 30.24 -2.98
CA ASP A 445 -3.28 30.67 -3.95
C ASP A 445 -3.59 30.07 -5.32
N ASN A 446 -3.14 30.74 -6.38
CA ASN A 446 -3.41 30.35 -7.75
C ASN A 446 -2.77 28.99 -8.07
N GLY A 447 -3.52 28.11 -8.72
CA GLY A 447 -3.02 26.79 -9.11
C GLY A 447 -4.11 25.73 -9.25
N VAL A 448 -3.66 24.50 -9.47
CA VAL A 448 -4.52 23.31 -9.55
C VAL A 448 -4.39 22.51 -8.27
N TYR A 449 -5.51 22.24 -7.62
CA TYR A 449 -5.57 21.46 -6.41
C TYR A 449 -6.14 20.09 -6.74
N ALA A 450 -5.44 19.01 -6.38
CA ALA A 450 -5.96 17.66 -6.53
C ALA A 450 -6.14 17.03 -5.15
N VAL A 451 -7.20 16.25 -4.96
CA VAL A 451 -7.44 15.52 -3.73
C VAL A 451 -7.36 14.03 -4.04
N THR A 452 -6.62 13.29 -3.23
CA THR A 452 -6.57 11.82 -3.23
C THR A 452 -6.93 11.31 -1.83
N LYS A 453 -7.14 10.00 -1.72
CA LYS A 453 -7.26 9.28 -0.45
C LYS A 453 -6.04 8.44 -0.20
N LEU A 454 -5.56 8.44 1.04
CA LEU A 454 -4.63 7.46 1.55
C LEU A 454 -5.40 6.50 2.46
N ASN A 455 -5.34 5.19 2.19
CA ASN A 455 -5.95 4.19 3.06
C ASN A 455 -4.99 3.80 4.21
N TYR A 456 -5.41 2.89 5.08
CA TYR A 456 -4.59 2.43 6.23
C TYR A 456 -3.28 1.71 5.86
N ASN A 457 -3.18 1.19 4.64
CA ASN A 457 -1.98 0.57 4.09
C ASN A 457 -1.03 1.58 3.42
N SER A 458 -1.26 2.89 3.61
CA SER A 458 -0.49 3.96 2.93
C SER A 458 -0.60 3.89 1.40
N ILE A 459 -1.73 3.37 0.93
CA ILE A 459 -2.08 3.24 -0.47
C ILE A 459 -2.83 4.49 -0.88
N GLU A 460 -2.28 5.20 -1.84
CA GLU A 460 -2.94 6.36 -2.40
C GLU A 460 -3.91 5.95 -3.52
N SER A 461 -5.08 6.59 -3.56
CA SER A 461 -6.05 6.43 -4.63
C SER A 461 -5.64 7.21 -5.88
N LYS A 462 -6.28 6.90 -7.01
CA LYS A 462 -6.37 7.88 -8.10
C LYS A 462 -6.94 9.21 -7.58
N ILE A 463 -6.71 10.30 -8.31
CA ILE A 463 -7.31 11.61 -8.02
C ILE A 463 -8.83 11.47 -7.90
N VAL A 464 -9.37 11.84 -6.75
CA VAL A 464 -10.82 11.74 -6.47
C VAL A 464 -11.56 13.01 -6.88
N SER A 465 -10.88 14.16 -6.83
CA SER A 465 -11.39 15.41 -7.40
C SER A 465 -10.23 16.37 -7.66
N ALA A 466 -10.39 17.25 -8.65
CA ALA A 466 -9.44 18.29 -8.97
C ALA A 466 -10.16 19.64 -9.16
N PHE A 467 -9.49 20.69 -8.71
CA PHE A 467 -10.00 22.04 -8.68
C PHE A 467 -9.00 23.01 -9.24
N ILE A 468 -9.49 23.99 -9.98
CA ILE A 468 -8.66 25.09 -10.46
C ILE A 468 -9.11 26.32 -9.69
N LEU A 469 -8.18 26.94 -8.96
CA LEU A 469 -8.40 28.21 -8.31
C LEU A 469 -7.60 29.29 -9.04
N ASN A 470 -8.32 30.27 -9.59
CA ASN A 470 -7.75 31.50 -10.11
C ASN A 470 -8.43 32.72 -9.49
N ASP A 471 -7.67 33.67 -8.96
CA ASP A 471 -8.17 34.91 -8.36
C ASP A 471 -9.15 35.70 -9.27
N ASP A 472 -8.98 35.62 -10.59
CA ASP A 472 -9.85 36.31 -11.56
C ASP A 472 -11.18 35.59 -11.82
N PHE A 473 -11.23 34.27 -11.62
CA PHE A 473 -12.31 33.39 -12.10
C PHE A 473 -12.97 32.52 -11.02
N GLY A 474 -12.46 32.53 -9.79
CA GLY A 474 -12.96 31.70 -8.69
C GLY A 474 -12.55 30.23 -8.84
N LEU A 475 -13.36 29.35 -8.23
CA LEU A 475 -13.07 27.93 -8.13
C LEU A 475 -13.94 27.12 -9.10
N ILE A 476 -13.29 26.26 -9.88
CA ILE A 476 -13.93 25.36 -10.85
C ILE A 476 -13.60 23.93 -10.48
N GLU A 477 -14.61 23.06 -10.47
CA GLU A 477 -14.46 21.63 -10.24
C GLU A 477 -14.68 20.86 -11.54
N GLU A 478 -13.76 19.95 -11.81
CA GLU A 478 -13.88 19.01 -12.91
C GLU A 478 -14.24 17.65 -12.33
N LYS A 479 -15.46 17.19 -12.63
CA LYS A 479 -15.90 15.84 -12.23
C LYS A 479 -15.66 14.91 -13.41
N PHE A 480 -14.57 14.17 -13.37
CA PHE A 480 -14.25 13.16 -14.37
C PHE A 480 -15.19 11.95 -14.20
N LEU A 481 -16.20 11.84 -15.06
CA LEU A 481 -17.07 10.66 -15.14
C LEU A 481 -16.44 9.58 -16.03
N VAL A 482 -15.17 9.21 -15.85
CA VAL A 482 -14.55 8.24 -16.77
C VAL A 482 -13.49 7.36 -16.12
N ASP A 483 -13.87 6.12 -15.79
CA ASP A 483 -12.95 4.99 -15.58
C ASP A 483 -13.50 3.72 -16.29
N LYS A 484 -14.38 3.88 -17.30
CA LYS A 484 -14.84 2.79 -18.19
C LYS A 484 -13.99 2.79 -19.48
N PRO A 485 -13.63 1.61 -20.02
CA PRO A 485 -12.96 1.51 -21.33
C PRO A 485 -13.78 2.19 -22.43
N ARG A 486 -13.13 2.82 -23.41
CA ARG A 486 -13.78 3.58 -24.48
C ARG A 486 -13.44 3.00 -25.85
N VAL A 487 -14.45 2.79 -26.68
CA VAL A 487 -14.26 2.40 -28.08
C VAL A 487 -14.86 3.39 -29.05
N ILE A 488 -14.46 3.29 -30.31
CA ILE A 488 -15.03 4.10 -31.38
C ILE A 488 -16.55 3.91 -31.50
N ASN A 489 -17.22 4.96 -31.94
CA ASN A 489 -18.66 5.03 -32.19
C ASN A 489 -19.56 4.91 -30.95
N ASP A 490 -18.99 5.01 -29.75
CA ASP A 490 -19.75 5.05 -28.50
C ASP A 490 -19.83 6.49 -27.97
N GLU A 491 -21.00 6.90 -27.48
CA GLU A 491 -21.19 8.25 -26.94
C GLU A 491 -20.41 8.43 -25.63
N ILE A 492 -19.56 9.45 -25.59
CA ILE A 492 -18.78 9.83 -24.42
C ILE A 492 -19.28 11.19 -23.92
N GLN A 493 -19.65 11.23 -22.64
CA GLN A 493 -20.17 12.44 -21.97
C GLN A 493 -19.19 12.94 -20.90
N PHE A 494 -19.00 14.26 -20.82
CA PHE A 494 -18.15 14.96 -19.84
C PHE A 494 -18.92 16.08 -19.16
N MET A 495 -18.73 16.25 -17.85
CA MET A 495 -19.41 17.28 -17.08
C MET A 495 -18.42 18.23 -16.37
N VAL A 496 -18.59 19.53 -16.53
CA VAL A 496 -17.76 20.59 -15.92
C VAL A 496 -18.61 21.50 -15.04
N ASN A 497 -18.38 21.50 -13.72
CA ASN A 497 -19.15 22.32 -12.80
C ASN A 497 -18.42 23.65 -12.51
N SER A 498 -19.05 24.76 -12.89
CA SER A 498 -18.55 26.11 -12.59
C SER A 498 -19.34 26.74 -11.44
N TYR A 499 -18.66 27.13 -10.35
CA TYR A 499 -19.30 27.70 -9.16
C TYR A 499 -19.51 29.23 -9.22
N SER A 500 -19.23 29.86 -10.36
CA SER A 500 -19.48 31.28 -10.62
C SER A 500 -20.58 31.44 -11.67
N LYS A 501 -21.64 32.18 -11.33
CA LYS A 501 -22.86 32.37 -12.15
C LYS A 501 -22.65 33.05 -13.51
N ASN A 502 -21.46 33.63 -13.76
CA ASN A 502 -21.16 34.40 -14.96
C ASN A 502 -20.11 33.72 -15.86
N ASN A 503 -19.78 32.45 -15.61
CA ASN A 503 -18.77 31.74 -16.37
C ASN A 503 -19.41 31.05 -17.58
N GLU A 504 -18.91 31.33 -18.77
CA GLU A 504 -19.21 30.55 -19.98
C GLU A 504 -18.10 29.51 -20.20
N ILE A 505 -18.48 28.28 -20.55
CA ILE A 505 -17.62 27.12 -20.77
C ILE A 505 -17.54 26.83 -22.27
N LYS A 506 -16.35 26.41 -22.72
CA LYS A 506 -16.11 25.96 -24.08
C LYS A 506 -15.22 24.71 -24.06
N PHE A 507 -15.53 23.77 -24.95
CA PHE A 507 -14.84 22.50 -25.09
C PHE A 507 -14.09 22.46 -26.43
N LEU A 508 -12.88 21.93 -26.44
CA LEU A 508 -12.08 21.74 -27.64
C LEU A 508 -11.46 20.35 -27.61
N LEU A 509 -11.95 19.48 -28.48
CA LEU A 509 -11.52 18.11 -28.60
C LEU A 509 -10.40 17.99 -29.64
N GLU A 510 -9.30 17.36 -29.25
CA GLU A 510 -8.19 16.96 -30.09
C GLU A 510 -8.10 15.42 -30.12
N ARG A 511 -7.51 14.86 -31.17
CA ARG A 511 -7.07 13.46 -31.24
C ARG A 511 -5.68 13.41 -31.83
N ASP A 512 -4.74 12.78 -31.12
CA ASP A 512 -3.34 12.63 -31.54
C ASP A 512 -2.68 13.97 -31.95
N GLY A 513 -3.09 15.06 -31.29
CA GLY A 513 -2.63 16.43 -31.58
C GLY A 513 -3.34 17.14 -32.74
N GLU A 514 -4.33 16.52 -33.38
CA GLU A 514 -5.19 17.14 -34.39
C GLU A 514 -6.51 17.63 -33.78
N PHE A 515 -6.89 18.88 -34.06
CA PHE A 515 -8.18 19.44 -33.61
C PHE A 515 -9.35 18.78 -34.35
N LEU A 516 -10.32 18.27 -33.58
CA LEU A 516 -11.52 17.61 -34.10
C LEU A 516 -12.76 18.49 -33.99
N LEU A 517 -13.00 19.11 -32.84
CA LEU A 517 -14.24 19.85 -32.59
C LEU A 517 -14.03 20.96 -31.56
N GLU A 518 -14.68 22.09 -31.80
CA GLU A 518 -14.66 23.27 -30.91
C GLU A 518 -16.11 23.70 -30.64
N SER A 519 -16.55 23.68 -29.38
CA SER A 519 -17.87 24.19 -29.01
C SER A 519 -17.88 25.72 -28.96
N GLU A 520 -19.06 26.33 -29.04
CA GLU A 520 -19.22 27.74 -28.66
C GLU A 520 -19.15 27.89 -27.14
N PHE A 521 -18.88 29.12 -26.68
CA PHE A 521 -18.98 29.47 -25.26
C PHE A 521 -20.45 29.50 -24.83
N GLY A 522 -20.78 28.78 -23.76
CA GLY A 522 -22.14 28.76 -23.21
C GLY A 522 -22.19 28.29 -21.75
N ASN A 523 -23.39 28.23 -21.20
CA ASN A 523 -23.63 27.78 -19.82
C ASN A 523 -23.80 26.25 -19.71
N GLU A 524 -23.65 25.53 -20.82
CA GLU A 524 -23.76 24.07 -20.84
C GLU A 524 -22.55 23.46 -20.15
N ASN A 525 -22.81 22.71 -19.08
CA ASN A 525 -21.81 22.00 -18.31
C ASN A 525 -21.57 20.58 -18.82
N LEU A 526 -22.36 20.10 -19.79
CA LEU A 526 -22.27 18.75 -20.34
C LEU A 526 -21.79 18.80 -21.78
N TYR A 527 -20.69 18.11 -22.09
CA TYR A 527 -20.19 17.91 -23.45
C TYR A 527 -20.29 16.45 -23.82
N SER A 528 -20.91 16.14 -24.96
CA SER A 528 -21.06 14.77 -25.46
C SER A 528 -20.49 14.67 -26.86
N PHE A 529 -19.75 13.60 -27.16
CA PHE A 529 -19.22 13.35 -28.49
C PHE A 529 -19.10 11.86 -28.79
N ILE A 530 -19.03 11.51 -30.08
CA ILE A 530 -18.87 10.13 -30.55
C ILE A 530 -17.51 10.05 -31.29
N PRO A 531 -16.54 9.26 -30.83
CA PRO A 531 -15.24 9.14 -31.48
C PRO A 531 -15.30 8.24 -32.71
N GLU A 532 -15.00 8.74 -33.91
CA GLU A 532 -15.02 7.93 -35.13
C GLU A 532 -13.74 7.11 -35.38
N LYS A 533 -12.64 7.38 -34.66
CA LYS A 533 -11.35 6.68 -34.84
C LYS A 533 -10.68 6.39 -33.51
N GLU A 534 -9.81 5.39 -33.50
CA GLU A 534 -8.91 5.13 -32.38
C GLU A 534 -7.89 6.27 -32.21
N GLY A 535 -7.34 6.39 -31.01
CA GLY A 535 -6.28 7.33 -30.71
C GLY A 535 -6.37 7.89 -29.30
N ILE A 536 -5.43 8.77 -28.98
CA ILE A 536 -5.45 9.49 -27.71
C ILE A 536 -6.21 10.78 -27.95
N TYR A 537 -7.38 10.87 -27.33
CA TYR A 537 -8.21 12.06 -27.35
C TYR A 537 -7.82 12.98 -26.23
N LYS A 538 -7.87 14.29 -26.49
CA LYS A 538 -7.65 15.34 -25.52
C LYS A 538 -8.80 16.34 -25.56
N LEU A 539 -9.58 16.41 -24.48
CA LEU A 539 -10.63 17.40 -24.32
C LEU A 539 -10.10 18.59 -23.53
N ASN A 540 -9.87 19.71 -24.19
CA ASN A 540 -9.53 20.98 -23.56
C ASN A 540 -10.78 21.73 -23.12
N VAL A 541 -10.74 22.34 -21.94
CA VAL A 541 -11.84 23.14 -21.38
C VAL A 541 -11.36 24.58 -21.20
N PHE A 542 -12.11 25.50 -21.79
CA PHE A 542 -11.93 26.94 -21.71
C PHE A 542 -13.06 27.55 -20.91
N ILE A 543 -12.75 28.54 -20.07
CA ILE A 543 -13.76 29.26 -19.30
C ILE A 543 -13.51 30.75 -19.44
N SER A 544 -14.54 31.49 -19.83
CA SER A 544 -14.51 32.94 -19.93
C SER A 544 -15.54 33.61 -19.01
N LYS A 545 -15.26 34.86 -18.63
CA LYS A 545 -16.13 35.73 -17.82
C LYS A 545 -16.93 36.71 -18.68
N ASP A 546 -16.54 36.89 -19.94
CA ASP A 546 -17.18 37.71 -20.99
C ASP A 546 -16.71 37.22 -22.38
N LYS A 547 -17.59 37.17 -23.39
CA LYS A 547 -17.30 36.62 -24.74
C LYS A 547 -16.07 37.21 -25.47
N ASP A 548 -15.57 38.37 -25.04
CA ASP A 548 -14.61 39.20 -25.77
C ASP A 548 -13.24 39.41 -25.07
N ARG A 549 -12.92 38.72 -23.96
CA ARG A 549 -11.58 38.78 -23.31
C ARG A 549 -10.80 37.47 -23.43
N GLU A 550 -9.47 37.59 -23.39
CA GLU A 550 -8.45 36.54 -23.61
C GLU A 550 -8.91 35.13 -23.16
N ASN A 551 -8.97 34.22 -24.13
CA ASN A 551 -9.27 32.80 -23.91
C ASN A 551 -8.16 32.18 -23.06
N ILE A 552 -8.46 31.81 -21.82
CA ILE A 552 -7.51 31.09 -20.96
C ILE A 552 -7.90 29.61 -21.02
N LEU A 553 -7.02 28.78 -21.60
CA LEU A 553 -7.09 27.33 -21.45
C LEU A 553 -7.02 27.03 -19.95
N LYS A 554 -8.08 26.46 -19.40
CA LYS A 554 -8.17 26.23 -17.96
C LYS A 554 -7.78 24.82 -17.57
N SER A 555 -8.14 23.83 -18.38
CA SER A 555 -7.84 22.41 -18.13
C SER A 555 -7.86 21.59 -19.42
N TYR A 556 -7.35 20.36 -19.36
CA TYR A 556 -7.54 19.35 -20.40
C TYR A 556 -7.59 17.93 -19.82
N LEU A 557 -8.31 17.03 -20.49
CA LEU A 557 -8.41 15.61 -20.17
C LEU A 557 -7.90 14.76 -21.32
N ASN A 558 -6.94 13.87 -21.07
CA ASN A 558 -6.50 12.86 -22.03
C ASN A 558 -7.19 11.51 -21.76
N PHE A 559 -7.65 10.83 -22.80
CA PHE A 559 -8.21 9.49 -22.70
C PHE A 559 -7.97 8.70 -23.99
N GLU A 560 -7.77 7.40 -23.86
CA GLU A 560 -7.60 6.51 -25.00
C GLU A 560 -8.97 6.04 -25.50
N VAL A 561 -9.18 6.09 -26.81
CA VAL A 561 -10.29 5.42 -27.48
C VAL A 561 -9.70 4.31 -28.34
N LYS A 562 -10.15 3.07 -28.10
CA LYS A 562 -9.72 1.89 -28.85
C LYS A 562 -10.71 1.56 -29.96
N ASN A 563 -10.31 0.72 -30.90
CA ASN A 563 -11.24 0.17 -31.88
C ASN A 563 -12.21 -0.86 -31.26
N GLU A 564 -11.72 -1.66 -30.31
CA GLU A 564 -12.42 -2.82 -29.74
C GLU A 564 -12.16 -2.91 -28.24
N TYR A 565 -13.13 -3.47 -27.51
CA TYR A 565 -12.98 -3.89 -26.12
C TYR A 565 -12.22 -5.21 -26.05
N VAL A 566 -11.26 -5.33 -25.13
CA VAL A 566 -10.55 -6.60 -24.88
C VAL A 566 -11.09 -7.27 -23.62
N VAL A 567 -11.81 -8.38 -23.77
CA VAL A 567 -12.28 -9.20 -22.64
C VAL A 567 -11.27 -10.32 -22.40
N VAL A 568 -10.67 -10.34 -21.21
CA VAL A 568 -9.73 -11.37 -20.80
C VAL A 568 -10.45 -12.40 -19.93
N LEU A 569 -10.48 -13.64 -20.40
CA LEU A 569 -11.07 -14.78 -19.72
C LEU A 569 -9.98 -15.63 -19.09
N ASP A 570 -10.12 -15.89 -17.81
CA ASP A 570 -9.22 -16.72 -17.04
C ASP A 570 -9.92 -18.02 -16.65
N ALA A 571 -9.50 -19.12 -17.26
CA ALA A 571 -9.89 -20.44 -16.80
C ALA A 571 -9.06 -20.78 -15.55
N GLY A 572 -9.68 -20.73 -14.37
CA GLY A 572 -9.04 -21.03 -13.10
C GLY A 572 -8.25 -22.34 -13.14
N HIS A 573 -7.12 -22.40 -12.41
CA HIS A 573 -6.22 -23.56 -12.35
C HIS A 573 -5.62 -23.96 -13.71
N GLY A 574 -5.08 -25.17 -13.85
CA GLY A 574 -4.46 -25.70 -15.08
C GLY A 574 -3.13 -26.42 -14.82
N GLY A 575 -2.77 -27.34 -15.72
CA GLY A 575 -1.58 -28.18 -15.57
C GLY A 575 -1.66 -29.05 -14.32
N GLU A 576 -0.63 -28.98 -13.48
CA GLU A 576 -0.57 -29.65 -12.18
C GLU A 576 -1.49 -29.04 -11.11
N GLU A 577 -2.00 -27.82 -11.31
CA GLU A 577 -3.04 -27.25 -10.45
C GLU A 577 -4.40 -27.76 -10.91
N LEU A 578 -4.95 -28.72 -10.18
CA LEU A 578 -6.20 -29.39 -10.57
C LEU A 578 -7.45 -28.59 -10.18
N GLY A 579 -7.32 -27.68 -9.21
CA GLY A 579 -8.44 -27.09 -8.49
C GLY A 579 -9.14 -28.10 -7.60
N ALA A 580 -10.40 -27.84 -7.28
CA ALA A 580 -11.27 -28.76 -6.58
C ALA A 580 -11.57 -30.01 -7.41
N LYS A 581 -11.90 -31.10 -6.70
CA LYS A 581 -12.12 -32.41 -7.28
C LYS A 581 -13.41 -33.02 -6.71
N SER A 582 -14.29 -33.48 -7.58
CA SER A 582 -15.47 -34.26 -7.19
C SER A 582 -15.10 -35.66 -6.66
N PHE A 583 -16.05 -36.32 -5.99
CA PHE A 583 -15.87 -37.69 -5.52
C PHE A 583 -15.51 -38.68 -6.66
N ASP A 584 -16.14 -38.50 -7.83
CA ASP A 584 -15.92 -39.34 -9.02
C ASP A 584 -14.70 -38.91 -9.85
N GLY A 585 -13.97 -37.90 -9.40
CA GLY A 585 -12.67 -37.51 -9.94
C GLY A 585 -12.70 -36.48 -11.07
N ILE A 586 -13.85 -35.89 -11.38
CA ILE A 586 -13.97 -34.70 -12.23
C ILE A 586 -13.23 -33.53 -11.58
N LEU A 587 -12.46 -32.81 -12.39
CA LEU A 587 -11.59 -31.72 -11.97
C LEU A 587 -12.20 -30.36 -12.34
N GLU A 588 -12.10 -29.42 -11.42
CA GLU A 588 -12.53 -28.02 -11.60
C GLU A 588 -11.90 -27.39 -12.85
N LYS A 589 -10.58 -27.58 -13.06
CA LYS A 589 -9.83 -26.95 -14.16
C LYS A 589 -10.41 -27.24 -15.56
N ASP A 590 -11.06 -28.38 -15.74
CA ASP A 590 -11.62 -28.83 -17.02
C ASP A 590 -12.96 -28.15 -17.29
N ILE A 591 -13.80 -28.03 -16.25
CA ILE A 591 -15.08 -27.30 -16.30
C ILE A 591 -14.82 -25.81 -16.57
N ASN A 592 -13.85 -25.22 -15.86
CA ASN A 592 -13.48 -23.82 -16.04
C ASN A 592 -13.03 -23.53 -17.48
N LEU A 593 -12.18 -24.39 -18.05
CA LEU A 593 -11.73 -24.25 -19.44
C LEU A 593 -12.89 -24.36 -20.44
N SER A 594 -13.81 -25.30 -20.23
CA SER A 594 -14.99 -25.48 -21.08
C SER A 594 -15.89 -24.24 -21.10
N ILE A 595 -16.21 -23.70 -19.92
CA ILE A 595 -17.03 -22.49 -19.78
C ILE A 595 -16.35 -21.28 -20.46
N CYS A 596 -15.04 -21.09 -20.27
CA CYS A 596 -14.28 -20.02 -20.94
C CYS A 596 -14.30 -20.16 -22.47
N ASN A 597 -14.24 -21.39 -22.99
CA ASN A 597 -14.33 -21.64 -24.43
C ASN A 597 -15.71 -21.26 -24.99
N TYR A 598 -16.80 -21.59 -24.29
CA TYR A 598 -18.15 -21.18 -24.70
C TYR A 598 -18.35 -19.66 -24.62
N ILE A 599 -17.83 -18.99 -23.58
CA ILE A 599 -17.87 -17.52 -23.50
C ILE A 599 -17.07 -16.91 -24.65
N SER A 600 -15.90 -17.49 -24.97
CA SER A 600 -15.07 -17.05 -26.10
C SER A 600 -15.78 -17.17 -27.44
N GLU A 601 -16.52 -18.25 -27.66
CA GLU A 601 -17.31 -18.46 -28.87
C GLU A 601 -18.44 -17.41 -28.99
N LEU A 602 -19.18 -17.16 -27.90
CA LEU A 602 -20.25 -16.16 -27.89
C LEU A 602 -19.73 -14.75 -28.16
N LEU A 603 -18.72 -14.32 -27.42
CA LEU A 603 -18.14 -12.98 -27.55
C LEU A 603 -17.34 -12.80 -28.85
N GLY A 604 -16.79 -13.88 -29.42
CA GLY A 604 -16.07 -13.83 -30.69
C GLY A 604 -16.93 -13.43 -31.90
N ASN A 605 -18.26 -13.47 -31.75
CA ASN A 605 -19.22 -13.01 -32.76
C ASN A 605 -19.73 -11.58 -32.52
N VAL A 606 -19.29 -10.92 -31.44
CA VAL A 606 -19.74 -9.56 -31.10
C VAL A 606 -18.83 -8.56 -31.78
N GLU A 607 -19.43 -7.67 -32.57
CA GLU A 607 -18.70 -6.57 -33.18
C GLU A 607 -18.10 -5.67 -32.09
N LYS A 608 -16.86 -5.22 -32.29
CA LYS A 608 -16.07 -4.44 -31.32
C LYS A 608 -15.62 -5.17 -30.05
N VAL A 609 -15.76 -6.50 -29.93
CA VAL A 609 -15.23 -7.25 -28.78
C VAL A 609 -14.15 -8.24 -29.22
N LYS A 610 -13.01 -8.18 -28.55
CA LYS A 610 -11.88 -9.09 -28.73
C LYS A 610 -11.70 -9.92 -27.47
N VAL A 611 -11.85 -11.22 -27.61
CA VAL A 611 -11.64 -12.15 -26.49
C VAL A 611 -10.19 -12.61 -26.45
N LYS A 612 -9.61 -12.61 -25.25
CA LYS A 612 -8.32 -13.23 -24.97
C LYS A 612 -8.46 -14.18 -23.79
N ASN A 613 -7.81 -15.33 -23.87
CA ASN A 613 -7.80 -16.29 -22.77
C ASN A 613 -6.43 -16.30 -22.10
N THR A 614 -6.37 -16.43 -20.77
CA THR A 614 -5.10 -16.63 -20.06
C THR A 614 -4.47 -17.95 -20.50
N ARG A 615 -5.28 -19.00 -20.64
CA ARG A 615 -4.90 -20.29 -21.23
C ARG A 615 -5.98 -20.83 -22.17
N VAL A 616 -5.54 -21.48 -23.25
CA VAL A 616 -6.40 -22.25 -24.17
C VAL A 616 -6.16 -23.75 -24.10
N ASN A 617 -5.12 -24.17 -23.37
CA ASN A 617 -4.73 -25.56 -23.14
C ASN A 617 -4.60 -25.82 -21.62
N ASP A 618 -4.42 -27.08 -21.25
CA ASP A 618 -4.16 -27.50 -19.87
C ASP A 618 -2.71 -27.16 -19.45
N ILE A 619 -2.48 -25.89 -19.13
CA ILE A 619 -1.20 -25.38 -18.64
C ILE A 619 -1.42 -24.62 -17.33
N LYS A 620 -0.45 -24.71 -16.41
CA LYS A 620 -0.44 -23.89 -15.21
C LYS A 620 0.00 -22.47 -15.55
N ILE A 621 -0.72 -21.48 -15.00
CA ILE A 621 -0.33 -20.07 -14.99
C ILE A 621 -0.42 -19.59 -13.54
N ASP A 622 0.68 -19.03 -13.03
CA ASP A 622 0.74 -18.50 -11.68
C ASP A 622 -0.21 -17.30 -11.50
N LEU A 623 -0.77 -17.15 -10.30
CA LEU A 623 -1.81 -16.17 -10.01
C LEU A 623 -1.42 -14.73 -10.39
N SER A 624 -0.19 -14.31 -10.13
CA SER A 624 0.31 -12.97 -10.48
C SER A 624 0.55 -12.82 -11.99
N ASP A 625 0.92 -13.90 -12.68
CA ASP A 625 1.15 -13.86 -14.12
C ASP A 625 -0.17 -13.80 -14.90
N ARG A 626 -1.27 -14.34 -14.38
CA ARG A 626 -2.63 -14.16 -14.96
C ARG A 626 -3.00 -12.68 -15.08
N VAL A 627 -2.65 -11.90 -14.05
CA VAL A 627 -2.89 -10.45 -14.01
C VAL A 627 -1.96 -9.70 -14.96
N LYS A 628 -0.65 -10.00 -14.94
CA LYS A 628 0.30 -9.42 -15.89
C LYS A 628 -0.10 -9.70 -17.33
N LEU A 629 -0.60 -10.90 -17.59
CA LEU A 629 -1.07 -11.30 -18.91
C LEU A 629 -2.30 -10.49 -19.32
N CYS A 630 -3.26 -10.27 -18.42
CA CYS A 630 -4.40 -9.37 -18.67
C CYS A 630 -3.94 -7.97 -19.10
N SER A 631 -2.99 -7.39 -18.35
CA SER A 631 -2.41 -6.08 -18.68
C SER A 631 -1.67 -6.10 -20.03
N PHE A 632 -0.81 -7.10 -20.25
CA PHE A 632 -0.04 -7.26 -21.49
C PHE A 632 -0.93 -7.42 -22.73
N LEU A 633 -2.07 -8.10 -22.58
CA LEU A 633 -3.05 -8.30 -23.64
C LEU A 633 -3.90 -7.04 -23.92
N GLY A 634 -3.73 -5.97 -23.14
CA GLY A 634 -4.52 -4.75 -23.24
C GLY A 634 -5.95 -4.92 -22.75
N GLY A 635 -6.17 -5.86 -21.81
CA GLY A 635 -7.49 -6.19 -21.27
C GLY A 635 -8.22 -4.98 -20.71
N ASP A 636 -9.53 -4.94 -20.96
CA ASP A 636 -10.49 -3.92 -20.52
C ASP A 636 -11.49 -4.50 -19.49
N ILE A 637 -11.67 -5.83 -19.49
CA ILE A 637 -12.42 -6.61 -18.49
C ILE A 637 -11.65 -7.90 -18.20
N PHE A 638 -11.66 -8.37 -16.95
CA PHE A 638 -11.09 -9.67 -16.56
C PHE A 638 -12.11 -10.55 -15.83
N LEU A 639 -12.35 -11.77 -16.31
CA LEU A 639 -13.28 -12.73 -15.68
C LEU A 639 -12.53 -14.02 -15.35
N SER A 640 -12.51 -14.42 -14.08
CA SER A 640 -11.92 -15.70 -13.65
C SER A 640 -13.02 -16.70 -13.30
N ILE A 641 -13.04 -17.84 -14.00
CA ILE A 641 -14.07 -18.88 -13.86
C ILE A 641 -13.57 -19.98 -12.94
N HIS A 642 -14.37 -20.33 -11.93
CA HIS A 642 -14.08 -21.29 -10.88
C HIS A 642 -15.29 -22.17 -10.50
N GLN A 643 -15.00 -23.29 -9.84
CA GLN A 643 -15.99 -24.17 -9.20
C GLN A 643 -15.66 -24.32 -7.72
N ASN A 644 -16.67 -24.15 -6.87
CA ASN A 644 -16.47 -24.12 -5.44
C ASN A 644 -16.39 -25.53 -4.85
N ALA A 645 -15.88 -25.63 -3.63
CA ALA A 645 -15.87 -26.88 -2.86
C ALA A 645 -16.06 -26.59 -1.38
N PHE A 646 -16.79 -27.48 -0.72
CA PHE A 646 -16.98 -27.43 0.72
C PHE A 646 -17.16 -28.83 1.30
N ASP A 647 -16.66 -29.04 2.53
CA ASP A 647 -16.70 -30.36 3.21
C ASP A 647 -18.12 -30.89 3.39
N ASN A 648 -19.10 -29.99 3.56
CA ASN A 648 -20.50 -30.36 3.59
C ASN A 648 -21.09 -30.39 2.18
N GLU A 649 -21.27 -31.60 1.65
CA GLU A 649 -21.81 -31.90 0.31
C GLU A 649 -23.23 -31.36 0.05
N LYS A 650 -23.92 -30.81 1.07
CA LYS A 650 -25.23 -30.17 0.92
C LYS A 650 -25.16 -28.69 0.53
N VAL A 651 -23.99 -28.06 0.66
CA VAL A 651 -23.84 -26.65 0.27
C VAL A 651 -23.99 -26.54 -1.24
N ASN A 652 -24.76 -25.55 -1.69
CA ASN A 652 -25.00 -25.29 -3.10
C ASN A 652 -25.13 -23.79 -3.40
N GLY A 653 -25.11 -23.48 -4.69
CA GLY A 653 -25.43 -22.18 -5.27
C GLY A 653 -24.25 -21.47 -5.92
N ILE A 654 -24.58 -20.39 -6.64
CA ILE A 654 -23.63 -19.54 -7.35
C ILE A 654 -23.26 -18.34 -6.49
N GLU A 655 -21.98 -18.01 -6.47
CA GLU A 655 -21.44 -16.80 -5.85
C GLU A 655 -20.45 -16.12 -6.80
N THR A 656 -20.50 -14.80 -6.81
CA THR A 656 -19.57 -13.97 -7.57
C THR A 656 -18.77 -13.12 -6.62
N TYR A 657 -17.52 -12.90 -6.96
CA TYR A 657 -16.56 -12.21 -6.14
C TYR A 657 -16.00 -11.02 -6.88
N TYR A 658 -15.90 -9.91 -6.16
CA TYR A 658 -15.18 -8.72 -6.60
C TYR A 658 -14.21 -8.27 -5.51
N TYR A 659 -13.33 -7.37 -5.88
CA TYR A 659 -12.46 -6.69 -4.95
C TYR A 659 -12.76 -5.18 -4.99
N LEU A 660 -12.98 -4.51 -3.84
CA LEU A 660 -13.43 -3.09 -3.77
C LEU A 660 -12.34 -2.07 -4.21
N LYS A 661 -11.50 -2.41 -5.19
CA LYS A 661 -10.62 -1.46 -5.86
C LYS A 661 -11.39 -0.45 -6.70
N GLU A 662 -12.52 -0.88 -7.28
CA GLU A 662 -13.23 -0.15 -8.33
C GLU A 662 -14.74 -0.35 -8.19
N ASN A 663 -15.53 0.73 -8.23
CA ASN A 663 -16.99 0.63 -8.21
C ASN A 663 -17.55 -0.22 -9.38
N PHE A 664 -16.84 -0.23 -10.52
CA PHE A 664 -17.26 -0.93 -11.74
C PHE A 664 -17.11 -2.46 -11.66
N SER A 665 -16.16 -2.99 -10.88
CA SER A 665 -16.05 -4.44 -10.66
C SER A 665 -17.26 -4.98 -9.89
N LYS A 666 -17.79 -4.18 -8.96
CA LYS A 666 -19.03 -4.49 -8.26
C LYS A 666 -20.23 -4.44 -9.20
N GLU A 667 -20.35 -3.39 -10.01
CA GLU A 667 -21.40 -3.26 -11.04
C GLU A 667 -21.38 -4.46 -12.00
N LEU A 668 -20.20 -4.85 -12.50
CA LEU A 668 -20.01 -6.04 -13.34
C LEU A 668 -20.47 -7.32 -12.63
N CYS A 669 -20.11 -7.51 -11.35
CA CYS A 669 -20.59 -8.65 -10.56
C CYS A 669 -22.09 -8.63 -10.33
N GLU A 670 -22.70 -7.47 -10.11
CA GLU A 670 -24.14 -7.31 -9.95
C GLU A 670 -24.89 -7.74 -11.22
N PHE A 671 -24.39 -7.36 -12.41
CA PHE A 671 -24.92 -7.86 -13.68
C PHE A 671 -24.75 -9.38 -13.82
N ILE A 672 -23.54 -9.89 -13.55
CA ILE A 672 -23.21 -11.32 -13.68
C ILE A 672 -24.03 -12.18 -12.73
N GLN A 673 -24.07 -11.86 -11.45
CA GLN A 673 -24.86 -12.60 -10.45
C GLN A 673 -26.33 -12.65 -10.86
N LYS A 674 -26.92 -11.50 -11.17
CA LYS A 674 -28.32 -11.40 -11.55
C LYS A 674 -28.65 -12.29 -12.76
N ASN A 675 -27.84 -12.23 -13.81
CA ASN A 675 -28.08 -13.02 -15.02
C ASN A 675 -27.79 -14.51 -14.80
N LEU A 676 -26.75 -14.86 -14.02
CA LEU A 676 -26.46 -16.26 -13.70
C LEU A 676 -27.65 -16.93 -13.02
N ILE A 677 -28.22 -16.29 -12.01
CA ILE A 677 -29.39 -16.83 -11.30
C ILE A 677 -30.61 -16.94 -12.23
N SER A 678 -30.82 -15.94 -13.10
CA SER A 678 -31.94 -15.95 -14.06
C SER A 678 -31.83 -17.07 -15.10
N GLU A 679 -30.63 -17.37 -15.62
CA GLU A 679 -30.45 -18.36 -16.68
C GLU A 679 -30.30 -19.79 -16.15
N THR A 680 -29.79 -19.96 -14.92
CA THR A 680 -29.49 -21.28 -14.35
C THR A 680 -30.54 -21.78 -13.35
N ASN A 681 -31.34 -20.88 -12.77
CA ASN A 681 -32.19 -21.15 -11.61
C ASN A 681 -31.42 -21.72 -10.38
N ALA A 682 -30.11 -21.52 -10.32
CA ALA A 682 -29.30 -21.94 -9.18
C ALA A 682 -29.65 -21.15 -7.91
N PHE A 683 -29.26 -21.70 -6.75
CA PHE A 683 -29.42 -20.99 -5.48
C PHE A 683 -28.51 -19.74 -5.44
N ASP A 684 -29.08 -18.58 -5.12
CA ASP A 684 -28.35 -17.31 -5.08
C ASP A 684 -27.63 -17.13 -3.74
N ARG A 685 -26.29 -17.14 -3.79
CA ARG A 685 -25.44 -16.89 -2.61
C ARG A 685 -24.93 -15.44 -2.55
N GLY A 686 -25.35 -14.61 -3.50
CA GLY A 686 -25.06 -13.20 -3.59
C GLY A 686 -23.65 -12.89 -4.11
N ILE A 687 -23.43 -11.58 -4.28
CA ILE A 687 -22.12 -11.00 -4.56
C ILE A 687 -21.31 -10.88 -3.28
N LYS A 688 -20.02 -11.14 -3.35
CA LYS A 688 -19.11 -11.11 -2.20
C LYS A 688 -17.87 -10.31 -2.51
N ASN A 689 -17.34 -9.66 -1.49
CA ASN A 689 -16.02 -9.06 -1.59
C ASN A 689 -14.97 -10.07 -1.07
N SER A 690 -13.91 -10.32 -1.85
CA SER A 690 -12.83 -11.25 -1.46
C SER A 690 -11.47 -10.82 -1.99
N ASN A 691 -10.42 -11.16 -1.24
CA ASN A 691 -9.03 -10.73 -1.46
C ASN A 691 -8.24 -11.66 -2.41
N PHE A 692 -8.87 -12.13 -3.48
CA PHE A 692 -8.21 -13.02 -4.46
C PHE A 692 -7.17 -12.25 -5.27
N VAL A 693 -5.97 -12.83 -5.43
CA VAL A 693 -4.82 -12.23 -6.15
C VAL A 693 -5.24 -11.70 -7.53
N VAL A 694 -5.98 -12.52 -8.28
CA VAL A 694 -6.43 -12.24 -9.66
C VAL A 694 -7.40 -11.07 -9.77
N LEU A 695 -8.10 -10.72 -8.68
CA LEU A 695 -9.00 -9.56 -8.60
C LEU A 695 -8.27 -8.34 -8.04
N ARG A 696 -7.46 -8.57 -7.01
CA ARG A 696 -6.77 -7.55 -6.23
C ARG A 696 -5.69 -6.79 -7.00
N GLU A 697 -4.91 -7.53 -7.79
CA GLU A 697 -3.79 -6.98 -8.53
C GLU A 697 -4.19 -6.50 -9.92
N ASN A 698 -5.43 -6.78 -10.34
CA ASN A 698 -5.94 -6.32 -11.63
C ASN A 698 -6.15 -4.79 -11.66
N ILE A 699 -5.95 -4.21 -12.84
CA ILE A 699 -6.08 -2.76 -13.07
C ILE A 699 -7.32 -2.40 -13.90
N VAL A 700 -8.12 -3.43 -14.22
CA VAL A 700 -9.38 -3.32 -14.97
C VAL A 700 -10.51 -3.98 -14.19
N PRO A 701 -11.78 -3.65 -14.52
CA PRO A 701 -12.93 -4.30 -13.92
C PRO A 701 -12.81 -5.82 -13.94
N SER A 702 -12.86 -6.44 -12.76
CA SER A 702 -12.59 -7.86 -12.60
C SER A 702 -13.57 -8.59 -11.68
N THR A 703 -13.84 -9.86 -12.00
CA THR A 703 -14.69 -10.75 -11.20
C THR A 703 -14.13 -12.17 -11.16
N LEU A 704 -14.37 -12.86 -10.05
CA LEU A 704 -14.21 -14.31 -9.95
C LEU A 704 -15.59 -14.93 -9.75
N ILE A 705 -15.90 -15.96 -10.53
CA ILE A 705 -17.23 -16.56 -10.60
C ILE A 705 -17.13 -18.00 -10.14
N GLU A 706 -17.76 -18.32 -9.01
CA GLU A 706 -17.98 -19.70 -8.57
C GLU A 706 -19.31 -20.19 -9.13
N CYS A 707 -19.27 -21.07 -10.12
CA CYS A 707 -20.46 -21.45 -10.89
C CYS A 707 -21.34 -22.51 -10.19
N GLY A 708 -20.92 -23.02 -9.04
CA GLY A 708 -21.58 -24.05 -8.23
C GLY A 708 -20.56 -24.82 -7.37
N PHE A 709 -21.00 -25.73 -6.50
CA PHE A 709 -20.12 -26.54 -5.66
C PHE A 709 -19.87 -27.92 -6.29
N ILE A 710 -18.63 -28.19 -6.72
CA ILE A 710 -18.24 -29.47 -7.32
C ILE A 710 -18.34 -30.66 -6.35
N THR A 711 -18.35 -30.39 -5.04
CA THR A 711 -18.54 -31.39 -3.98
C THR A 711 -20.02 -31.73 -3.73
N ASN A 712 -20.96 -30.99 -4.31
CA ASN A 712 -22.39 -31.29 -4.22
C ASN A 712 -22.83 -32.16 -5.41
N ASN A 713 -23.33 -33.37 -5.13
CA ASN A 713 -23.67 -34.34 -6.18
C ASN A 713 -24.79 -33.89 -7.13
N GLU A 714 -25.73 -33.06 -6.68
CA GLU A 714 -26.78 -32.54 -7.58
C GLU A 714 -26.24 -31.39 -8.44
N GLU A 715 -25.40 -30.51 -7.88
CA GLU A 715 -24.75 -29.47 -8.67
C GLU A 715 -23.73 -30.04 -9.65
N LEU A 716 -22.97 -31.07 -9.26
CA LEU A 716 -22.00 -31.71 -10.14
C LEU A 716 -22.64 -32.21 -11.44
N LYS A 717 -23.85 -32.80 -11.37
CA LYS A 717 -24.60 -33.22 -12.57
C LYS A 717 -24.90 -32.06 -13.50
N ASN A 718 -25.17 -30.88 -12.96
CA ASN A 718 -25.36 -29.66 -13.73
C ASN A 718 -24.01 -29.11 -14.25
N LEU A 719 -22.98 -29.05 -13.40
CA LEU A 719 -21.68 -28.50 -13.75
C LEU A 719 -20.96 -29.27 -14.87
N ILE A 720 -21.21 -30.59 -15.01
CA ILE A 720 -20.70 -31.39 -16.13
C ILE A 720 -21.66 -31.45 -17.33
N ASN A 721 -22.87 -30.91 -17.20
CA ASN A 721 -23.85 -30.88 -18.27
C ASN A 721 -23.53 -29.72 -19.24
N GLU A 722 -23.43 -30.05 -20.52
CA GLU A 722 -23.06 -29.11 -21.57
C GLU A 722 -24.05 -27.95 -21.72
N GLU A 723 -25.35 -28.21 -21.61
CA GLU A 723 -26.41 -27.20 -21.72
C GLU A 723 -26.35 -26.23 -20.53
N TYR A 724 -26.11 -26.73 -19.33
CA TYR A 724 -25.95 -25.89 -18.14
C TYR A 724 -24.71 -24.99 -18.22
N GLN A 725 -23.57 -25.53 -18.70
CA GLN A 725 -22.38 -24.72 -18.97
C GLN A 725 -22.66 -23.62 -20.01
N LYS A 726 -23.41 -23.92 -21.07
CA LYS A 726 -23.85 -22.92 -22.06
C LYS A 726 -24.77 -21.86 -21.44
N ASN A 727 -25.65 -22.23 -20.52
CA ASN A 727 -26.49 -21.26 -19.80
C ASN A 727 -25.66 -20.32 -18.93
N ILE A 728 -24.65 -20.83 -18.22
CA ILE A 728 -23.67 -20.01 -17.48
C ILE A 728 -22.96 -19.04 -18.44
N SER A 729 -22.44 -19.55 -19.56
CA SER A 729 -21.74 -18.73 -20.55
C SER A 729 -22.64 -17.66 -21.17
N GLN A 730 -23.91 -17.99 -21.43
CA GLN A 730 -24.92 -17.06 -21.95
C GLN A 730 -25.26 -15.95 -20.93
N ALA A 731 -25.35 -16.28 -19.64
CA ALA A 731 -25.55 -15.31 -18.57
C ALA A 731 -24.38 -14.32 -18.47
N ILE A 732 -23.15 -14.84 -18.50
CA ILE A 732 -21.93 -14.03 -18.45
C ILE A 732 -21.85 -13.13 -19.69
N PHE A 733 -22.12 -13.69 -20.88
CA PHE A 733 -22.21 -12.92 -22.12
C PHE A 733 -23.18 -11.74 -22.00
N LYS A 734 -24.45 -11.97 -21.62
CA LYS A 734 -25.46 -10.90 -21.47
C LYS A 734 -25.01 -9.82 -20.49
N SER A 735 -24.27 -10.21 -19.45
CA SER A 735 -23.76 -9.31 -18.42
C SER A 735 -22.65 -8.41 -18.94
N ILE A 736 -21.71 -8.95 -19.71
CA ILE A 736 -20.62 -8.19 -20.36
C ILE A 736 -21.21 -7.15 -21.31
N ILE A 737 -22.16 -7.56 -22.15
CA ILE A 737 -22.85 -6.67 -23.10
C ILE A 737 -23.55 -5.52 -22.37
N SER A 738 -24.29 -5.83 -21.31
CA SER A 738 -25.00 -4.82 -20.50
C SER A 738 -24.02 -3.87 -19.81
N PHE A 739 -22.90 -4.39 -19.31
CA PHE A 739 -21.88 -3.60 -18.62
C PHE A 739 -21.13 -2.65 -19.56
N LEU A 740 -20.86 -3.09 -20.80
CA LEU A 740 -20.26 -2.28 -21.87
C LEU A 740 -21.25 -1.34 -22.57
N ASP A 741 -22.56 -1.38 -22.25
CA ASP A 741 -23.63 -0.61 -22.93
C ASP A 741 -23.65 -0.81 -24.46
N ILE A 742 -23.37 -2.03 -24.93
CA ILE A 742 -23.44 -2.36 -26.37
C ILE A 742 -24.92 -2.50 -26.77
N LYS A 743 -25.41 -1.56 -27.59
CA LYS A 743 -26.85 -1.39 -27.90
C LYS A 743 -27.38 -2.22 -29.09
N ASP A 744 -26.51 -2.88 -29.84
CA ASP A 744 -26.88 -3.60 -31.07
C ASP A 744 -26.35 -5.05 -31.08
N ILE A 745 -27.14 -6.01 -30.54
CA ILE A 745 -26.87 -7.46 -30.62
C ILE A 745 -28.10 -8.23 -31.08
#